data_AF-I6AW53-F1
#
_entry.id   AF-I6AW53-F1
#
_cell.length_a   1.000
_cell.length_b   1.000
_cell.length_c   1.000
_cell.angle_alpha   90.00
_cell.angle_beta   90.00
_cell.angle_gamma   90.00
#
_symmetry.space_group_name_H-M   'P 1'
#
loop_
_entity.id
_entity.type
_entity.pdbx_description
1 polymer ?
#
loop_
_entity_poly.entity_id
_entity_poly.type
_entity_poly.pdbx_seq_one_letter_code
_entity_poly.pdbx_strand_id
1 'polypeptide(L)'
;MQIRIPVILLLPLLTCRPSLPAIAETPPVSIRIDTAKPLGELNHKVFGQLIPGADNYGIFSIPHHDLAVMHEGDGIWNPATRAPYAATWSILQSYRPGSLRYPDGLGVHNHDWKKTIGPLSERGDWKFGLDEFMSIAERLGAAPLFVVSEYIGAPQDAADLVEYLNKPAEPRYPWAMKRAANGRSAPWNVKYFELGNESWVDWRKIGKTQVRPPKAVAEYASALARAMKAVDSSIQCGIPYGNDRWNKDVLPHISRDIDFFIVHSYPVQYGGGDLDGPNENLLLEAMMAGGYKAGFDLAGHHAKVREYTGRDMPVMVTEYNTGPTQEISGLKRPYRFTLASALGTGDFMGRMLDPALNVEAASYWSWINGFFGAVSTYAKNSWYSLEKRNPPELRPTHHVLELWGQYRGDRLLSARVDTPRLEFPGFTTTRPFVGTELAEPARIAKTNLLNGAQIFKNSTKNIRITPPDGGIIDGEWIFNYDGFARKSAYPDLLARSLNTLPAGQRPPTVGVNYEFSFDALWEPAPGSSAPNLGMQIADARGWEASGSASVIRGVEAAAGKWTHFSVMYMPLADTRSVQVLNRIEAGTEPVTGTLRIRNLRAEPWRGKTFPARPALTAYASASADGKKVFLVVFNLTLDRDLPATLTWDAATFPATAATCSEVNAPAAVSGKDAVRRVADNVPLPLAAPGELRHVFPAHSATGIVIEQKR
;
A
#
# COMPACT_ATOMS: atom_id res chain seq x y z
N MET A 1 -10.25 -70.67 -50.30
CA MET A 1 -10.56 -70.54 -48.86
C MET A 1 -11.03 -69.11 -48.63
N GLN A 2 -12.34 -68.93 -48.43
CA GLN A 2 -13.03 -67.65 -48.37
C GLN A 2 -12.79 -66.93 -47.04
N ILE A 3 -12.41 -65.66 -47.08
CA ILE A 3 -12.84 -64.67 -46.07
C ILE A 3 -13.23 -63.39 -46.83
N ARG A 4 -14.49 -62.98 -46.67
CA ARG A 4 -15.09 -61.76 -47.24
C ARG A 4 -14.73 -60.55 -46.36
N ILE A 5 -14.43 -59.41 -46.97
CA ILE A 5 -14.53 -58.09 -46.34
C ILE A 5 -15.37 -57.19 -47.28
N PRO A 6 -16.44 -56.52 -46.81
CA PRO A 6 -17.29 -55.69 -47.65
C PRO A 6 -16.69 -54.29 -47.86
N VAL A 7 -16.85 -53.76 -49.07
CA VAL A 7 -16.59 -52.36 -49.44
C VAL A 7 -17.78 -51.52 -48.96
N ILE A 8 -17.53 -50.53 -48.10
CA ILE A 8 -18.50 -49.50 -47.71
C ILE A 8 -18.09 -48.18 -48.40
N LEU A 9 -19.01 -47.65 -49.20
CA LEU A 9 -18.95 -46.31 -49.81
C LEU A 9 -18.86 -45.22 -48.72
N LEU A 10 -17.89 -44.32 -48.83
CA LEU A 10 -17.87 -43.05 -48.10
C LEU A 10 -18.82 -42.03 -48.75
N LEU A 11 -19.87 -41.63 -48.02
CA LEU A 11 -20.61 -40.39 -48.25
C LEU A 11 -19.91 -39.23 -47.52
N PRO A 12 -19.83 -38.02 -48.10
CA PRO A 12 -19.29 -36.86 -47.41
C PRO A 12 -20.28 -36.37 -46.34
N LEU A 13 -19.87 -36.45 -45.07
CA LEU A 13 -20.54 -35.80 -43.95
C LEU A 13 -20.37 -34.28 -44.07
N LEU A 14 -21.47 -33.56 -44.36
CA LEU A 14 -21.56 -32.13 -44.08
C LEU A 14 -21.39 -31.92 -42.58
N THR A 15 -20.23 -31.41 -42.17
CA THR A 15 -20.02 -30.94 -40.81
C THR A 15 -20.58 -29.53 -40.69
N CYS A 16 -21.72 -29.41 -40.02
CA CYS A 16 -22.24 -28.14 -39.55
C CYS A 16 -21.27 -27.63 -38.48
N ARG A 17 -20.42 -26.64 -38.80
CA ARG A 17 -19.59 -25.96 -37.81
C ARG A 17 -20.51 -25.16 -36.90
N PRO A 18 -20.43 -25.29 -35.55
CA PRO A 18 -21.06 -24.32 -34.68
C PRO A 18 -20.43 -22.96 -34.96
N SER A 19 -21.27 -21.99 -35.30
CA SER A 19 -20.89 -20.59 -35.35
C SER A 19 -20.32 -20.21 -33.98
N LEU A 20 -19.06 -19.75 -33.98
CA LEU A 20 -18.48 -19.07 -32.83
C LEU A 20 -19.45 -17.94 -32.44
N PRO A 21 -19.74 -17.73 -31.14
CA PRO A 21 -20.48 -16.54 -30.75
C PRO A 21 -19.70 -15.34 -31.26
N ALA A 22 -20.38 -14.44 -31.97
CA ALA A 22 -19.83 -13.15 -32.34
C ALA A 22 -19.26 -12.53 -31.07
N ILE A 23 -17.96 -12.19 -31.10
CA ILE A 23 -17.33 -11.41 -30.05
C ILE A 23 -18.19 -10.14 -29.95
N ALA A 24 -18.86 -9.96 -28.81
CA ALA A 24 -19.61 -8.74 -28.56
C ALA A 24 -18.65 -7.57 -28.79
N GLU A 25 -18.99 -6.67 -29.73
CA GLU A 25 -18.24 -5.44 -29.95
C GLU A 25 -18.02 -4.80 -28.59
N THR A 26 -16.75 -4.70 -28.18
CA THR A 26 -16.42 -4.08 -26.90
C THR A 26 -16.95 -2.65 -26.98
N PRO A 27 -17.75 -2.19 -26.00
CA PRO A 27 -18.32 -0.85 -26.06
C PRO A 27 -17.19 0.17 -26.28
N PRO A 28 -17.39 1.17 -27.17
CA PRO A 28 -16.32 2.07 -27.55
C PRO A 28 -15.82 2.82 -26.30
N VAL A 29 -14.52 2.68 -26.01
CA VAL A 29 -13.89 3.46 -24.96
C VAL A 29 -13.85 4.91 -25.41
N SER A 30 -14.27 5.85 -24.56
CA SER A 30 -14.17 7.27 -24.87
C SER A 30 -13.51 8.05 -23.73
N ILE A 31 -12.62 8.98 -24.10
CA ILE A 31 -11.98 9.91 -23.19
C ILE A 31 -12.37 11.32 -23.64
N ARG A 32 -13.01 12.08 -22.75
CA ARG A 32 -13.41 13.46 -23.02
C ARG A 32 -12.62 14.39 -22.11
N ILE A 33 -11.90 15.33 -22.71
CA ILE A 33 -11.05 16.28 -22.01
C ILE A 33 -11.73 17.64 -22.04
N ASP A 34 -11.89 18.26 -20.88
CA ASP A 34 -12.32 19.66 -20.80
C ASP A 34 -11.08 20.57 -20.83
N THR A 35 -10.77 21.08 -22.02
CA THR A 35 -9.65 22.00 -22.26
C THR A 35 -9.98 23.46 -21.93
N ALA A 36 -11.26 23.79 -21.80
CA ALA A 36 -11.73 25.15 -21.60
C ALA A 36 -11.69 25.56 -20.12
N LYS A 37 -11.91 24.59 -19.21
CA LYS A 37 -12.05 24.86 -17.78
C LYS A 37 -11.13 23.98 -16.93
N PRO A 38 -9.88 24.42 -16.69
CA PRO A 38 -8.99 23.74 -15.74
C PRO A 38 -9.59 23.69 -14.34
N LEU A 39 -9.32 22.58 -13.64
CA LEU A 39 -9.78 22.34 -12.27
C LEU A 39 -8.94 23.13 -11.23
N GLY A 40 -7.77 23.61 -11.63
CA GLY A 40 -6.84 24.37 -10.79
C GLY A 40 -5.40 24.16 -11.23
N GLU A 41 -4.45 24.63 -10.41
CA GLU A 41 -3.04 24.26 -10.54
C GLU A 41 -2.86 22.76 -10.26
N LEU A 42 -2.00 22.11 -11.03
CA LEU A 42 -1.63 20.72 -10.80
C LEU A 42 -0.75 20.63 -9.55
N ASN A 43 -1.15 19.80 -8.59
CA ASN A 43 -0.35 19.58 -7.39
C ASN A 43 0.89 18.71 -7.71
N HIS A 44 1.99 19.36 -8.07
CA HIS A 44 3.25 18.67 -8.39
C HIS A 44 3.81 17.84 -7.22
N LYS A 45 3.42 18.15 -5.97
CA LYS A 45 3.88 17.42 -4.76
C LYS A 45 3.31 15.99 -4.65
N VAL A 46 2.38 15.62 -5.52
CA VAL A 46 1.92 14.22 -5.69
C VAL A 46 2.99 13.34 -6.35
N PHE A 47 3.93 13.95 -7.08
CA PHE A 47 5.04 13.26 -7.74
C PHE A 47 6.30 13.22 -6.86
N GLY A 48 6.11 13.16 -5.54
CA GLY A 48 7.18 13.22 -4.56
C GLY A 48 8.08 12.00 -4.58
N GLN A 49 9.32 12.21 -4.17
CA GLN A 49 10.31 11.16 -3.94
C GLN A 49 10.92 11.33 -2.55
N LEU A 50 11.87 10.49 -2.19
CA LEU A 50 12.46 10.49 -0.87
C LEU A 50 13.92 10.08 -0.90
N ILE A 51 14.65 10.52 0.12
CA ILE A 51 16.07 10.23 0.30
C ILE A 51 16.25 9.70 1.72
N PRO A 52 16.77 8.47 1.89
CA PRO A 52 17.07 7.92 3.21
C PRO A 52 18.09 8.73 4.01
N GLY A 53 17.92 8.71 5.33
CA GLY A 53 18.89 9.20 6.30
C GLY A 53 18.80 8.39 7.59
N ALA A 54 19.89 7.76 8.02
CA ALA A 54 19.94 6.88 9.19
C ALA A 54 21.33 6.94 9.82
N ASP A 55 21.45 6.61 11.11
CA ASP A 55 22.72 6.57 11.83
C ASP A 55 23.39 5.18 11.79
N ASN A 56 24.39 4.95 12.66
CA ASN A 56 25.14 3.69 12.77
C ASN A 56 24.31 2.50 13.30
N TYR A 57 23.05 2.72 13.69
CA TYR A 57 22.11 1.64 13.98
C TYR A 57 21.19 1.34 12.78
N GLY A 58 21.42 2.01 11.65
CA GLY A 58 20.68 1.82 10.41
C GLY A 58 19.19 2.08 10.55
N ILE A 59 18.43 1.73 9.51
CA ILE A 59 16.98 1.94 9.47
C ILE A 59 16.24 1.12 10.54
N PHE A 60 16.66 -0.11 10.83
CA PHE A 60 15.97 -0.97 11.80
C PHE A 60 16.45 -0.80 13.23
N SER A 61 17.36 0.15 13.47
CA SER A 61 17.89 0.41 14.81
C SER A 61 18.59 -0.79 15.44
N ILE A 62 19.21 -1.60 14.59
CA ILE A 62 20.04 -2.76 14.92
C ILE A 62 21.49 -2.36 14.68
N PRO A 63 22.47 -2.71 15.52
CA PRO A 63 23.87 -2.29 15.38
C PRO A 63 24.54 -2.70 14.04
N HIS A 64 24.29 -1.91 12.98
CA HIS A 64 24.81 -2.09 11.62
C HIS A 64 24.86 -0.73 10.93
N HIS A 65 25.98 -0.47 10.25
CA HIS A 65 26.18 0.76 9.51
C HIS A 65 25.50 0.64 8.14
N ASP A 66 24.50 1.46 7.83
CA ASP A 66 24.02 1.59 6.45
C ASP A 66 24.91 2.59 5.70
N LEU A 67 26.02 2.09 5.14
CA LEU A 67 27.05 2.94 4.54
C LEU A 67 26.51 3.82 3.42
N ALA A 68 25.66 3.30 2.54
CA ALA A 68 25.12 4.06 1.42
C ALA A 68 24.22 5.21 1.89
N VAL A 69 23.35 4.95 2.87
CA VAL A 69 22.46 5.96 3.45
C VAL A 69 23.28 7.08 4.12
N MET A 70 24.26 6.72 4.95
CA MET A 70 25.07 7.69 5.69
C MET A 70 26.05 8.47 4.81
N HIS A 71 26.65 7.81 3.82
CA HIS A 71 27.73 8.41 3.04
C HIS A 71 27.22 9.12 1.78
N GLU A 72 26.18 8.58 1.15
CA GLU A 72 25.86 8.88 -0.25
C GLU A 72 24.38 9.19 -0.48
N GLY A 73 23.58 9.37 0.59
CA GLY A 73 22.13 9.60 0.47
C GLY A 73 21.44 8.45 -0.26
N ASP A 74 21.84 7.23 0.06
CA ASP A 74 21.44 6.00 -0.63
C ASP A 74 21.81 5.96 -2.12
N GLY A 75 22.90 6.63 -2.49
CA GLY A 75 23.51 6.55 -3.83
C GLY A 75 23.20 7.73 -4.76
N ILE A 76 22.48 8.75 -4.31
CA ILE A 76 22.31 10.01 -5.08
C ILE A 76 23.54 10.92 -4.98
N TRP A 77 24.28 10.90 -3.88
CA TRP A 77 25.30 11.89 -3.55
C TRP A 77 26.71 11.33 -3.56
N ASN A 78 27.65 12.06 -4.16
CA ASN A 78 29.07 11.77 -4.08
C ASN A 78 29.73 12.65 -3.00
N PRO A 79 30.17 12.07 -1.86
CA PRO A 79 30.76 12.83 -0.77
C PRO A 79 32.13 13.45 -1.13
N ALA A 80 32.87 12.86 -2.07
CA ALA A 80 34.18 13.37 -2.48
C ALA A 80 34.05 14.66 -3.31
N THR A 81 33.08 14.72 -4.22
CA THR A 81 32.83 15.90 -5.06
C THR A 81 31.82 16.87 -4.47
N ARG A 82 31.15 16.49 -3.36
CA ARG A 82 30.03 17.23 -2.75
C ARG A 82 28.97 17.61 -3.80
N ALA A 83 28.59 16.63 -4.62
CA ALA A 83 27.59 16.80 -5.68
C ALA A 83 26.86 15.48 -5.96
N PRO A 84 25.66 15.52 -6.56
CA PRO A 84 24.97 14.31 -7.01
C PRO A 84 25.78 13.52 -8.05
N TYR A 85 25.70 12.19 -8.02
CA TYR A 85 26.23 11.35 -9.10
C TYR A 85 25.45 11.65 -10.40
N ALA A 86 26.16 11.85 -11.52
CA ALA A 86 25.56 12.30 -12.77
C ALA A 86 24.42 11.39 -13.28
N ALA A 87 24.59 10.06 -13.19
CA ALA A 87 23.60 9.10 -13.66
C ALA A 87 22.30 9.15 -12.84
N THR A 88 22.39 9.11 -11.51
CA THR A 88 21.22 9.16 -10.62
C THR A 88 20.59 10.54 -10.58
N TRP A 89 21.39 11.60 -10.73
CA TRP A 89 20.90 12.97 -10.89
C TRP A 89 20.03 13.12 -12.14
N SER A 90 20.50 12.65 -13.29
CA SER A 90 19.74 12.69 -14.55
C SER A 90 18.41 11.93 -14.43
N ILE A 91 18.42 10.75 -13.80
CA ILE A 91 17.20 9.97 -13.56
C ILE A 91 16.24 10.71 -12.63
N LEU A 92 16.71 11.25 -11.50
CA LEU A 92 15.84 11.99 -10.59
C LEU A 92 15.27 13.25 -11.25
N GLN A 93 16.04 13.94 -12.09
CA GLN A 93 15.56 15.08 -12.88
C GLN A 93 14.46 14.67 -13.87
N SER A 94 14.56 13.50 -14.51
CA SER A 94 13.54 13.04 -15.46
C SER A 94 12.18 12.80 -14.79
N TYR A 95 12.16 12.48 -13.50
CA TYR A 95 10.92 12.34 -12.73
C TYR A 95 10.26 13.68 -12.39
N ARG A 96 11.01 14.80 -12.42
CA ARG A 96 10.56 16.17 -12.06
C ARG A 96 9.85 16.23 -10.69
N PRO A 97 10.42 15.71 -9.60
CA PRO A 97 9.72 15.58 -8.32
C PRO A 97 9.24 16.93 -7.79
N GLY A 98 7.97 17.03 -7.40
CA GLY A 98 7.44 18.26 -6.78
C GLY A 98 7.70 18.35 -5.28
N SER A 99 8.09 17.25 -4.64
CA SER A 99 8.49 17.20 -3.24
C SER A 99 9.58 16.15 -3.01
N LEU A 100 10.39 16.35 -1.96
CA LEU A 100 11.35 15.37 -1.48
C LEU A 100 11.20 15.19 0.03
N ARG A 101 11.11 13.95 0.49
CA ARG A 101 11.03 13.60 1.92
C ARG A 101 12.39 13.17 2.49
N TYR A 102 12.74 13.67 3.68
CA TYR A 102 13.97 13.30 4.40
C TYR A 102 13.86 13.60 5.90
N PRO A 103 14.56 12.88 6.79
CA PRO A 103 15.18 11.57 6.53
C PRO A 103 14.08 10.52 6.36
N ASP A 104 14.23 9.65 5.37
CA ASP A 104 13.19 8.67 5.06
C ASP A 104 13.14 7.47 6.02
N GLY A 105 11.93 6.94 6.18
CA GLY A 105 11.63 5.65 6.80
C GLY A 105 12.02 5.56 8.27
N LEU A 106 12.35 4.35 8.70
CA LEU A 106 12.72 4.06 10.08
C LEU A 106 14.06 4.70 10.49
N GLY A 107 14.86 5.19 9.53
CA GLY A 107 16.10 5.92 9.80
C GLY A 107 15.92 7.17 10.66
N VAL A 108 14.74 7.82 10.60
CA VAL A 108 14.44 8.98 11.45
C VAL A 108 14.43 8.66 12.94
N HIS A 109 14.24 7.38 13.32
CA HIS A 109 14.11 7.03 14.73
C HIS A 109 15.37 7.31 15.56
N ASN A 110 16.53 7.39 14.91
CA ASN A 110 17.79 7.81 15.52
C ASN A 110 18.40 9.07 14.88
N HIS A 111 17.69 9.73 13.97
CA HIS A 111 18.24 10.85 13.22
C HIS A 111 18.36 12.11 14.09
N ASP A 112 19.59 12.41 14.49
CA ASP A 112 19.96 13.65 15.15
C ASP A 112 20.46 14.64 14.11
N TRP A 113 19.59 15.56 13.69
CA TRP A 113 19.90 16.52 12.63
C TRP A 113 21.16 17.36 12.91
N LYS A 114 21.49 17.62 14.19
CA LYS A 114 22.66 18.43 14.59
C LYS A 114 23.97 17.73 14.24
N LYS A 115 23.98 16.38 14.16
CA LYS A 115 25.13 15.58 13.70
C LYS A 115 25.30 15.59 12.19
N THR A 116 24.31 16.07 11.45
CA THR A 116 24.28 16.03 9.98
C THR A 116 24.64 17.36 9.31
N ILE A 117 25.03 18.38 10.08
CA ILE A 117 25.40 19.73 9.60
C ILE A 117 26.87 20.05 9.89
N GLY A 118 27.42 21.09 9.27
CA GLY A 118 28.81 21.55 9.50
C GLY A 118 29.88 20.83 8.66
N PRO A 119 31.19 20.99 8.96
CA PRO A 119 32.25 20.35 8.19
C PRO A 119 32.21 18.81 8.30
N LEU A 120 32.48 18.08 7.20
CA LEU A 120 32.46 16.60 7.17
C LEU A 120 33.41 15.94 8.19
N SER A 121 34.49 16.62 8.58
CA SER A 121 35.43 16.18 9.60
C SER A 121 34.85 16.18 11.01
N GLU A 122 33.77 16.94 11.24
CA GLU A 122 33.10 17.07 12.55
C GLU A 122 31.87 16.16 12.68
N ARG A 123 31.41 15.56 11.58
CA ARG A 123 30.15 14.78 11.51
C ARG A 123 30.31 13.27 11.77
N GLY A 124 31.54 12.79 11.99
CA GLY A 124 31.82 11.35 12.07
C GLY A 124 31.53 10.63 10.75
N ASP A 125 30.70 9.58 10.80
CA ASP A 125 30.38 8.75 9.62
C ASP A 125 29.38 9.43 8.66
N TRP A 126 28.65 10.46 9.11
CA TRP A 126 27.70 11.19 8.27
C TRP A 126 28.40 12.00 7.18
N LYS A 127 28.33 11.52 5.93
CA LYS A 127 28.82 12.28 4.75
C LYS A 127 27.71 12.88 3.90
N PHE A 128 26.48 12.40 4.05
CA PHE A 128 25.27 13.00 3.53
C PHE A 128 24.38 13.46 4.68
N GLY A 129 23.97 14.73 4.67
CA GLY A 129 23.20 15.32 5.76
C GLY A 129 22.18 16.36 5.31
N LEU A 130 21.73 17.16 6.28
CA LEU A 130 20.67 18.14 6.06
C LEU A 130 20.99 19.12 4.92
N ASP A 131 22.19 19.70 4.90
CA ASP A 131 22.57 20.71 3.89
C ASP A 131 22.66 20.10 2.49
N GLU A 132 23.15 18.85 2.37
CA GLU A 132 23.22 18.13 1.10
C GLU A 132 21.83 17.78 0.55
N PHE A 133 20.92 17.32 1.41
CA PHE A 133 19.52 17.08 1.05
C PHE A 133 18.84 18.38 0.58
N MET A 134 19.00 19.47 1.34
CA MET A 134 18.39 20.75 1.03
C MET A 134 18.91 21.33 -0.31
N SER A 135 20.19 21.15 -0.61
CA SER A 135 20.79 21.52 -1.90
C SER A 135 20.16 20.75 -3.06
N ILE A 136 19.90 19.45 -2.90
CA ILE A 136 19.21 18.63 -3.91
C ILE A 136 17.78 19.14 -4.13
N ALA A 137 17.02 19.37 -3.06
CA ALA A 137 15.64 19.86 -3.14
C ALA A 137 15.56 21.22 -3.85
N GLU A 138 16.42 22.18 -3.48
CA GLU A 138 16.49 23.51 -4.10
C GLU A 138 16.81 23.43 -5.60
N ARG A 139 17.79 22.60 -5.99
CA ARG A 139 18.17 22.41 -7.40
C ARG A 139 17.08 21.79 -8.26
N LEU A 140 16.18 21.01 -7.67
CA LEU A 140 15.03 20.41 -8.36
C LEU A 140 13.79 21.32 -8.34
N GLY A 141 13.78 22.37 -7.50
CA GLY A 141 12.57 23.12 -7.20
C GLY A 141 11.52 22.30 -6.44
N ALA A 142 11.96 21.24 -5.75
CA ALA A 142 11.09 20.33 -5.02
C ALA A 142 10.84 20.84 -3.59
N ALA A 143 9.60 20.76 -3.11
CA ALA A 143 9.27 21.11 -1.74
C ALA A 143 9.86 20.09 -0.74
N PRO A 144 10.72 20.51 0.20
CA PRO A 144 11.23 19.60 1.23
C PRO A 144 10.14 19.25 2.25
N LEU A 145 9.97 17.95 2.52
CA LEU A 145 9.16 17.39 3.61
C LEU A 145 10.13 16.82 4.65
N PHE A 146 10.23 17.47 5.81
CA PHE A 146 11.22 17.08 6.81
C PHE A 146 10.60 16.24 7.93
N VAL A 147 11.16 15.07 8.22
CA VAL A 147 10.67 14.20 9.29
C VAL A 147 11.44 14.48 10.59
N VAL A 148 10.73 14.85 11.64
CA VAL A 148 11.27 15.07 12.98
C VAL A 148 11.05 13.80 13.80
N SER A 149 12.12 13.29 14.40
CA SER A 149 12.04 12.10 15.25
C SER A 149 11.12 12.33 16.44
N GLU A 150 10.25 11.36 16.72
CA GLU A 150 9.48 11.37 17.96
C GLU A 150 10.30 10.82 19.14
N TYR A 151 11.37 10.06 18.90
CA TYR A 151 12.08 9.33 19.96
C TYR A 151 13.18 10.16 20.61
N ILE A 152 13.87 10.99 19.83
CA ILE A 152 15.02 11.76 20.28
C ILE A 152 14.77 13.27 20.25
N GLY A 153 15.55 13.98 21.06
CA GLY A 153 15.46 15.44 21.21
C GLY A 153 14.33 15.90 22.12
N ALA A 154 14.37 17.18 22.47
CA ALA A 154 13.31 17.91 23.15
C ALA A 154 12.60 18.86 22.16
N PRO A 155 11.43 19.44 22.51
CA PRO A 155 10.78 20.45 21.66
C PRO A 155 11.67 21.62 21.27
N GLN A 156 12.63 22.00 22.12
CA GLN A 156 13.63 23.01 21.79
C GLN A 156 14.54 22.57 20.62
N ASP A 157 14.93 21.29 20.52
CA ASP A 157 15.75 20.80 19.41
C ASP A 157 15.02 20.88 18.07
N ALA A 158 13.69 20.73 18.07
CA ALA A 158 12.87 20.91 16.88
C ALA A 158 12.69 22.39 16.52
N ALA A 159 12.55 23.27 17.52
CA ALA A 159 12.55 24.72 17.32
C ALA A 159 13.90 25.22 16.73
N ASP A 160 15.01 24.72 17.27
CA ASP A 160 16.37 24.96 16.78
C ASP A 160 16.53 24.57 15.30
N LEU A 161 15.94 23.43 14.90
CA LEU A 161 15.92 22.98 13.49
C LEU A 161 15.19 24.00 12.59
N VAL A 162 14.02 24.47 13.01
CA VAL A 162 13.26 25.49 12.24
C VAL A 162 14.03 26.80 12.19
N GLU A 163 14.74 27.18 13.26
CA GLU A 163 15.61 28.35 13.24
C GLU A 163 16.75 28.17 12.23
N TYR A 164 17.44 27.02 12.27
CA TYR A 164 18.48 26.67 11.32
C TYR A 164 17.97 26.72 9.88
N LEU A 165 16.75 26.27 9.61
CA LEU A 165 16.19 26.20 8.27
C LEU A 165 15.64 27.54 7.77
N ASN A 166 14.92 28.29 8.60
CA ASN A 166 14.04 29.36 8.11
C ASN A 166 14.42 30.76 8.57
N LYS A 167 15.21 30.92 9.65
CA LYS A 167 15.55 32.26 10.13
C LYS A 167 16.69 32.91 9.35
N PRO A 168 16.67 34.25 9.18
CA PRO A 168 17.80 34.97 8.63
C PRO A 168 19.02 34.81 9.55
N ALA A 169 20.23 34.82 8.96
CA ALA A 169 21.47 34.72 9.73
C ALA A 169 21.73 36.05 10.48
N GLU A 170 21.29 36.11 11.73
CA GLU A 170 21.44 37.27 12.61
C GLU A 170 21.93 36.81 14.00
N PRO A 171 22.67 37.64 14.77
CA PRO A 171 23.21 37.23 16.08
C PRO A 171 22.19 36.70 17.09
N ARG A 172 20.91 37.11 16.99
CA ARG A 172 19.80 36.61 17.83
C ARG A 172 19.30 35.21 17.46
N TYR A 173 19.74 34.67 16.32
CA TYR A 173 19.40 33.35 15.79
C TYR A 173 20.69 32.51 15.66
N PRO A 174 21.21 31.93 16.77
CA PRO A 174 22.47 31.19 16.76
C PRO A 174 22.51 30.03 15.77
N TRP A 175 21.40 29.34 15.51
CA TRP A 175 21.34 28.25 14.54
C TRP A 175 21.34 28.75 13.09
N ALA A 176 20.70 29.88 12.81
CA ALA A 176 20.82 30.52 11.50
C ALA A 176 22.25 31.05 11.26
N MET A 177 22.92 31.55 12.30
CA MET A 177 24.35 31.90 12.23
C MET A 177 25.23 30.66 12.00
N LYS A 178 24.89 29.51 12.61
CA LYS A 178 25.58 28.24 12.34
C LYS A 178 25.37 27.81 10.88
N ARG A 179 24.18 27.93 10.31
CA ARG A 179 23.92 27.68 8.87
C ARG A 179 24.81 28.57 7.99
N ALA A 180 24.92 29.86 8.33
CA ALA A 180 25.79 30.78 7.62
C ALA A 180 27.28 30.36 7.70
N ALA A 181 27.75 29.98 8.88
CA ALA A 181 29.10 29.45 9.07
C ALA A 181 29.33 28.12 8.32
N ASN A 182 28.28 27.31 8.12
CA ASN A 182 28.31 26.09 7.33
C ASN A 182 28.28 26.36 5.80
N GLY A 183 28.25 27.63 5.37
CA GLY A 183 28.34 28.02 3.97
C GLY A 183 27.05 28.52 3.33
N ARG A 184 25.95 28.68 4.10
CA ARG A 184 24.69 29.22 3.57
C ARG A 184 24.07 30.28 4.47
N SER A 185 24.15 31.54 4.07
CA SER A 185 23.52 32.66 4.79
C SER A 185 22.00 32.71 4.58
N ALA A 186 21.51 32.41 3.38
CA ALA A 186 20.09 32.48 3.04
C ALA A 186 19.28 31.36 3.73
N PRO A 187 18.05 31.65 4.21
CA PRO A 187 17.11 30.62 4.64
C PRO A 187 16.83 29.58 3.54
N TRP A 188 16.45 28.39 3.98
CA TRP A 188 15.92 27.31 3.13
C TRP A 188 14.41 27.43 2.92
N ASN A 189 13.68 28.06 3.85
CA ASN A 189 12.22 28.25 3.82
C ASN A 189 11.43 26.92 3.74
N VAL A 190 11.78 25.97 4.61
CA VAL A 190 11.09 24.68 4.73
C VAL A 190 9.71 24.89 5.33
N LYS A 191 8.68 24.42 4.64
CA LYS A 191 7.29 24.58 5.06
C LYS A 191 6.74 23.36 5.81
N TYR A 192 7.09 22.15 5.42
CA TYR A 192 6.40 20.95 5.87
C TYR A 192 7.25 20.08 6.79
N PHE A 193 6.70 19.74 7.95
CA PHE A 193 7.34 18.88 8.95
C PHE A 193 6.43 17.73 9.36
N GLU A 194 6.93 16.51 9.27
CA GLU A 194 6.28 15.29 9.76
C GLU A 194 6.78 15.01 11.19
N LEU A 195 5.88 14.82 12.15
CA LEU A 195 6.23 14.61 13.56
C LEU A 195 6.09 13.12 13.92
N GLY A 196 7.17 12.38 13.72
CA GLY A 196 7.22 10.92 13.88
C GLY A 196 7.03 10.16 12.57
N ASN A 197 7.40 8.88 12.59
CA ASN A 197 7.28 7.96 11.47
C ASN A 197 6.90 6.57 11.97
N GLU A 198 5.81 6.01 11.44
CA GLU A 198 5.29 4.68 11.81
C GLU A 198 5.12 4.47 13.32
N SER A 199 4.69 5.51 14.04
CA SER A 199 4.52 5.55 15.50
C SER A 199 3.46 4.56 16.02
N TRP A 200 2.68 3.96 15.13
CA TRP A 200 1.68 2.93 15.46
C TRP A 200 2.26 1.52 15.59
N VAL A 201 3.51 1.32 15.17
CA VAL A 201 4.20 0.04 15.31
C VAL A 201 4.90 -0.03 16.67
N ASP A 202 4.86 -1.22 17.28
CA ASP A 202 5.53 -1.47 18.56
C ASP A 202 7.03 -1.76 18.35
N TRP A 203 7.82 -0.70 18.16
CA TRP A 203 9.25 -0.81 17.88
C TRP A 203 10.10 -1.36 19.05
N ARG A 204 9.52 -1.55 20.24
CA ARG A 204 10.19 -2.27 21.35
C ARG A 204 10.58 -3.69 20.94
N LYS A 205 9.82 -4.29 20.02
CA LYS A 205 10.09 -5.64 19.48
C LYS A 205 11.40 -5.75 18.71
N ILE A 206 11.95 -4.62 18.23
CA ILE A 206 13.24 -4.56 17.54
C ILE A 206 14.27 -3.72 18.29
N GLY A 207 14.06 -3.52 19.60
CA GLY A 207 15.05 -2.93 20.50
C GLY A 207 14.88 -1.44 20.82
N LYS A 208 13.82 -0.76 20.35
CA LYS A 208 13.57 0.64 20.73
C LYS A 208 13.02 0.76 22.15
N THR A 209 13.73 1.48 23.01
CA THR A 209 13.37 1.65 24.42
C THR A 209 12.53 2.90 24.70
N GLN A 210 12.53 3.88 23.79
CA GLN A 210 11.89 5.20 23.96
C GLN A 210 10.45 5.27 23.41
N VAL A 211 9.83 4.13 23.13
CA VAL A 211 8.47 4.09 22.54
C VAL A 211 7.44 4.61 23.53
N ARG A 212 6.70 5.66 23.14
CA ARG A 212 5.64 6.28 23.94
C ARG A 212 4.29 5.59 23.71
N PRO A 213 3.39 5.56 24.71
CA PRO A 213 2.01 5.17 24.49
C PRO A 213 1.29 6.17 23.57
N PRO A 214 0.24 5.76 22.84
CA PRO A 214 -0.40 6.59 21.78
C PRO A 214 -0.79 8.01 22.23
N LYS A 215 -1.46 8.17 23.37
CA LYS A 215 -1.82 9.49 23.89
C LYS A 215 -0.60 10.41 24.10
N ALA A 216 0.50 9.86 24.62
CA ALA A 216 1.72 10.64 24.84
C ALA A 216 2.44 10.99 23.51
N VAL A 217 2.23 10.22 22.43
CA VAL A 217 2.66 10.61 21.08
C VAL A 217 1.93 11.87 20.63
N ALA A 218 0.60 11.93 20.81
CA ALA A 218 -0.21 13.10 20.46
C ALA A 218 0.21 14.37 21.22
N GLU A 219 0.42 14.25 22.54
CA GLU A 219 0.85 15.34 23.41
C GLU A 219 2.26 15.82 23.03
N TYR A 220 3.19 14.88 22.77
CA TYR A 220 4.55 15.21 22.37
C TYR A 220 4.61 15.89 21.00
N ALA A 221 3.94 15.33 19.98
CA ALA A 221 3.85 15.95 18.66
C ALA A 221 3.24 17.36 18.74
N SER A 222 2.23 17.57 19.58
CA SER A 222 1.65 18.90 19.81
C SER A 222 2.65 19.87 20.45
N ALA A 223 3.48 19.41 21.39
CA ALA A 223 4.54 20.22 22.00
C ALA A 223 5.64 20.58 20.99
N LEU A 224 6.05 19.63 20.13
CA LEU A 224 6.97 19.88 19.02
C LEU A 224 6.42 20.96 18.08
N ALA A 225 5.20 20.76 17.57
CA ALA A 225 4.55 21.68 16.64
C ALA A 225 4.47 23.10 17.19
N ARG A 226 4.10 23.25 18.46
CA ARG A 226 4.02 24.55 19.15
C ARG A 226 5.38 25.24 19.25
N ALA A 227 6.42 24.50 19.65
CA ALA A 227 7.77 25.05 19.77
C ALA A 227 8.32 25.49 18.41
N MET A 228 8.11 24.67 17.38
CA MET A 228 8.50 24.94 16.00
C MET A 228 7.76 26.17 15.42
N LYS A 229 6.44 26.25 15.61
CA LYS A 229 5.61 27.38 15.14
C LYS A 229 5.86 28.68 15.90
N ALA A 230 6.37 28.62 17.14
CA ALA A 230 6.83 29.80 17.86
C ALA A 230 8.06 30.44 17.18
N VAL A 231 8.88 29.63 16.51
CA VAL A 231 9.98 30.13 15.67
C VAL A 231 9.42 30.64 14.35
N ASP A 232 8.67 29.82 13.62
CA ASP A 232 8.09 30.20 12.32
C ASP A 232 6.65 29.74 12.21
N SER A 233 5.70 30.67 12.32
CA SER A 233 4.27 30.37 12.29
C SER A 233 3.74 29.98 10.90
N SER A 234 4.55 30.09 9.84
CA SER A 234 4.15 29.75 8.47
C SER A 234 4.31 28.27 8.12
N ILE A 235 5.03 27.51 8.95
CA ILE A 235 5.24 26.07 8.74
C ILE A 235 3.96 25.29 9.01
N GLN A 236 3.92 24.07 8.49
CA GLN A 236 2.87 23.10 8.71
C GLN A 236 3.45 21.83 9.33
N CYS A 237 2.80 21.32 10.36
CA CYS A 237 3.22 20.13 11.10
C CYS A 237 2.18 19.02 10.96
N GLY A 238 2.61 17.80 10.66
CA GLY A 238 1.74 16.64 10.50
C GLY A 238 2.01 15.54 11.51
N ILE A 239 1.01 14.68 11.71
CA ILE A 239 1.13 13.51 12.58
C ILE A 239 0.82 12.22 11.79
N PRO A 240 1.54 11.12 12.04
CA PRO A 240 1.21 9.79 11.51
C PRO A 240 -0.26 9.41 11.74
N TYR A 241 -0.85 8.71 10.77
CA TYR A 241 -2.14 8.03 10.86
C TYR A 241 -1.90 6.53 10.78
N GLY A 242 -2.20 5.83 11.87
CA GLY A 242 -1.94 4.40 12.02
C GLY A 242 -3.16 3.52 11.80
N ASN A 243 -3.23 2.43 12.57
CA ASN A 243 -4.42 1.58 12.63
C ASN A 243 -5.53 2.19 13.50
N ASP A 244 -6.75 1.67 13.38
CA ASP A 244 -7.94 2.18 14.08
C ASP A 244 -7.79 2.27 15.59
N ARG A 245 -7.12 1.29 16.20
CA ARG A 245 -6.87 1.29 17.65
C ARG A 245 -5.94 2.44 18.04
N TRP A 246 -4.84 2.61 17.32
CA TRP A 246 -3.88 3.69 17.59
C TRP A 246 -4.51 5.06 17.33
N ASN A 247 -5.23 5.24 16.21
CA ASN A 247 -5.85 6.50 15.85
C ASN A 247 -6.88 6.97 16.88
N LYS A 248 -7.67 6.05 17.44
CA LYS A 248 -8.64 6.34 18.50
C LYS A 248 -7.98 6.96 19.75
N ASP A 249 -6.74 6.56 20.05
CA ASP A 249 -5.99 7.00 21.23
C ASP A 249 -5.03 8.16 20.92
N VAL A 250 -4.88 8.57 19.65
CA VAL A 250 -4.02 9.69 19.23
C VAL A 250 -4.82 10.89 18.79
N LEU A 251 -5.71 10.72 17.81
CA LEU A 251 -6.37 11.84 17.13
C LEU A 251 -7.19 12.73 18.07
N PRO A 252 -7.92 12.23 19.09
CA PRO A 252 -8.63 13.10 20.04
C PRO A 252 -7.73 13.97 20.93
N HIS A 253 -6.42 13.69 20.98
CA HIS A 253 -5.47 14.32 21.89
C HIS A 253 -4.48 15.27 21.19
N ILE A 254 -4.58 15.41 19.86
CA ILE A 254 -3.76 16.39 19.15
C ILE A 254 -4.29 17.81 19.36
N SER A 255 -3.38 18.78 19.42
CA SER A 255 -3.73 20.20 19.47
C SER A 255 -4.08 20.76 18.07
N ARG A 256 -4.49 22.04 18.03
CA ARG A 256 -4.68 22.79 16.78
C ARG A 256 -3.36 23.12 16.06
N ASP A 257 -2.22 22.88 16.70
CA ASP A 257 -0.90 23.13 16.10
C ASP A 257 -0.53 22.09 15.04
N ILE A 258 -1.19 20.92 15.02
CA ILE A 258 -1.07 19.92 13.95
C ILE A 258 -1.97 20.34 12.79
N ASP A 259 -1.48 20.37 11.54
CA ASP A 259 -2.18 20.87 10.35
C ASP A 259 -2.67 19.78 9.42
N PHE A 260 -1.93 18.68 9.28
CA PHE A 260 -2.23 17.58 8.36
C PHE A 260 -2.01 16.21 9.02
N PHE A 261 -2.51 15.14 8.40
CA PHE A 261 -2.22 13.76 8.82
C PHE A 261 -1.47 13.01 7.73
N ILE A 262 -0.67 12.03 8.14
CA ILE A 262 0.30 11.34 7.30
C ILE A 262 -0.12 9.88 7.13
N VAL A 263 -0.25 9.41 5.90
CA VAL A 263 -0.67 8.04 5.58
C VAL A 263 0.45 7.30 4.85
N HIS A 264 0.73 6.08 5.27
CA HIS A 264 1.53 5.13 4.50
C HIS A 264 0.58 4.16 3.80
N SER A 265 0.71 4.03 2.48
CA SER A 265 -0.24 3.28 1.65
C SER A 265 0.43 2.18 0.84
N TYR A 266 0.28 0.94 1.32
CA TYR A 266 0.64 -0.29 0.62
C TYR A 266 -0.62 -1.12 0.39
N PRO A 267 -1.42 -0.79 -0.65
CA PRO A 267 -2.79 -1.29 -0.80
C PRO A 267 -2.87 -2.79 -1.07
N VAL A 268 -1.78 -3.39 -1.53
CA VAL A 268 -1.66 -4.83 -1.82
C VAL A 268 -0.47 -5.38 -1.05
N GLN A 269 -0.70 -6.43 -0.26
CA GLN A 269 0.35 -7.10 0.51
C GLN A 269 0.32 -8.58 0.21
N TYR A 270 1.48 -9.14 -0.15
CA TYR A 270 1.66 -10.57 -0.32
C TYR A 270 3.09 -10.95 0.04
N GLY A 271 3.24 -11.90 0.95
CA GLY A 271 4.53 -12.37 1.46
C GLY A 271 4.83 -13.84 1.14
N GLY A 272 4.02 -14.48 0.29
CA GLY A 272 4.17 -15.89 -0.08
C GLY A 272 5.22 -16.14 -1.16
N GLY A 273 5.30 -17.39 -1.64
CA GLY A 273 6.22 -17.81 -2.71
C GLY A 273 5.79 -17.38 -4.11
N ASP A 274 6.49 -17.91 -5.11
CA ASP A 274 6.09 -17.75 -6.52
C ASP A 274 4.68 -18.31 -6.75
N LEU A 275 3.88 -17.60 -7.54
CA LEU A 275 2.56 -18.02 -7.97
C LEU A 275 2.59 -18.42 -9.44
N ASP A 276 1.58 -19.17 -9.87
CA ASP A 276 1.34 -19.49 -11.28
C ASP A 276 -0.15 -19.37 -11.63
N GLY A 277 -0.42 -19.30 -12.94
CA GLY A 277 -1.76 -19.38 -13.51
C GLY A 277 -2.75 -18.37 -12.89
N PRO A 278 -3.96 -18.83 -12.48
CA PRO A 278 -5.00 -17.94 -11.97
C PRO A 278 -4.61 -17.12 -10.73
N ASN A 279 -3.81 -17.68 -9.81
CA ASN A 279 -3.42 -16.97 -8.59
C ASN A 279 -2.42 -15.86 -8.89
N GLU A 280 -1.50 -16.09 -9.84
CA GLU A 280 -0.60 -15.05 -10.33
C GLU A 280 -1.41 -13.90 -10.96
N ASN A 281 -2.39 -14.21 -11.81
CA ASN A 281 -3.26 -13.21 -12.43
C ASN A 281 -4.02 -12.37 -11.39
N LEU A 282 -4.58 -13.01 -10.36
CA LEU A 282 -5.27 -12.31 -9.28
C LEU A 282 -4.35 -11.35 -8.50
N LEU A 283 -3.09 -11.73 -8.29
CA LEU A 283 -2.12 -10.84 -7.67
C LEU A 283 -1.80 -9.63 -8.55
N LEU A 284 -1.59 -9.84 -9.86
CA LEU A 284 -1.31 -8.76 -10.81
C LEU A 284 -2.50 -7.80 -10.95
N GLU A 285 -3.73 -8.33 -10.98
CA GLU A 285 -4.94 -7.52 -10.97
C GLU A 285 -5.09 -6.72 -9.67
N ALA A 286 -4.79 -7.32 -8.52
CA ALA A 286 -4.80 -6.62 -7.24
C ALA A 286 -3.85 -5.42 -7.27
N MET A 287 -2.62 -5.62 -7.80
CA MET A 287 -1.60 -4.57 -7.93
C MET A 287 -2.09 -3.42 -8.81
N MET A 288 -2.68 -3.72 -9.97
CA MET A 288 -3.27 -2.71 -10.85
C MET A 288 -4.51 -2.03 -10.25
N ALA A 289 -5.21 -2.68 -9.31
CA ALA A 289 -6.36 -2.11 -8.61
C ALA A 289 -5.97 -1.28 -7.36
N GLY A 290 -4.70 -1.29 -6.96
CA GLY A 290 -4.22 -0.69 -5.71
C GLY A 290 -4.54 0.80 -5.59
N GLY A 291 -4.30 1.58 -6.66
CA GLY A 291 -4.64 3.00 -6.71
C GLY A 291 -6.13 3.27 -6.51
N TYR A 292 -6.98 2.47 -7.15
CA TYR A 292 -8.44 2.64 -7.06
C TYR A 292 -8.95 2.37 -5.64
N LYS A 293 -8.46 1.32 -5.00
CA LYS A 293 -8.75 1.04 -3.58
C LYS A 293 -8.30 2.18 -2.66
N ALA A 294 -7.09 2.71 -2.88
CA ALA A 294 -6.51 3.74 -2.03
C ALA A 294 -7.39 5.01 -1.94
N GLY A 295 -8.06 5.39 -3.03
CA GLY A 295 -9.02 6.51 -3.00
C GLY A 295 -10.16 6.32 -1.99
N PHE A 296 -10.73 5.11 -1.93
CA PHE A 296 -11.78 4.79 -0.94
C PHE A 296 -11.23 4.70 0.48
N ASP A 297 -10.02 4.17 0.63
CA ASP A 297 -9.36 4.13 1.93
C ASP A 297 -9.17 5.56 2.44
N LEU A 298 -8.57 6.46 1.66
CA LEU A 298 -8.36 7.88 2.03
C LEU A 298 -9.65 8.59 2.39
N ALA A 299 -10.74 8.38 1.65
CA ALA A 299 -12.05 8.93 2.00
C ALA A 299 -12.51 8.48 3.40
N GLY A 300 -12.29 7.21 3.74
CA GLY A 300 -12.54 6.68 5.08
C GLY A 300 -11.60 7.24 6.16
N HIS A 301 -10.34 7.53 5.82
CA HIS A 301 -9.39 8.16 6.74
C HIS A 301 -9.82 9.59 7.07
N HIS A 302 -10.19 10.39 6.06
CA HIS A 302 -10.75 11.73 6.24
C HIS A 302 -12.01 11.73 7.12
N ALA A 303 -12.91 10.77 6.93
CA ALA A 303 -14.10 10.64 7.75
C ALA A 303 -13.75 10.41 9.24
N LYS A 304 -12.79 9.52 9.52
CA LYS A 304 -12.31 9.24 10.89
C LYS A 304 -11.56 10.42 11.50
N VAL A 305 -10.73 11.12 10.71
CA VAL A 305 -10.05 12.33 11.19
C VAL A 305 -11.07 13.40 11.57
N ARG A 306 -12.10 13.63 10.75
CA ARG A 306 -13.21 14.54 11.10
C ARG A 306 -13.95 14.09 12.34
N GLU A 307 -14.24 12.79 12.49
CA GLU A 307 -14.91 12.23 13.66
C GLU A 307 -14.12 12.51 14.96
N TYR A 308 -12.82 12.22 14.98
CA TYR A 308 -12.02 12.32 16.20
C TYR A 308 -11.53 13.73 16.52
N THR A 309 -11.31 14.57 15.50
CA THR A 309 -10.69 15.90 15.68
C THR A 309 -11.66 17.06 15.49
N GLY A 310 -12.83 16.81 14.87
CA GLY A 310 -13.76 17.85 14.44
C GLY A 310 -13.24 18.71 13.29
N ARG A 311 -12.17 18.31 12.61
CA ARG A 311 -11.48 19.11 11.58
C ARG A 311 -11.35 18.35 10.27
N ASP A 312 -11.46 19.08 9.18
CA ASP A 312 -11.13 18.59 7.84
C ASP A 312 -9.67 18.94 7.53
N MET A 313 -8.77 17.98 7.72
CA MET A 313 -7.32 18.17 7.57
C MET A 313 -6.89 17.60 6.21
N PRO A 314 -5.95 18.23 5.48
CA PRO A 314 -5.35 17.59 4.32
C PRO A 314 -4.54 16.36 4.73
N VAL A 315 -4.38 15.44 3.77
CA VAL A 315 -3.56 14.23 3.92
C VAL A 315 -2.25 14.37 3.14
N MET A 316 -1.17 13.87 3.71
CA MET A 316 0.06 13.58 2.95
C MET A 316 0.28 12.07 2.91
N VAL A 317 0.42 11.51 1.71
CA VAL A 317 0.75 10.09 1.52
C VAL A 317 2.26 9.95 1.37
N THR A 318 3.00 10.01 2.47
CA THR A 318 4.46 10.22 2.44
C THR A 318 5.25 8.93 2.25
N GLU A 319 4.57 7.78 2.22
CA GLU A 319 5.07 6.52 1.69
C GLU A 319 3.95 5.79 0.94
N TYR A 320 4.20 5.42 -0.31
CA TYR A 320 3.35 4.46 -1.01
C TYR A 320 4.13 3.57 -1.97
N ASN A 321 3.66 2.34 -2.11
CA ASN A 321 4.05 1.39 -3.15
C ASN A 321 2.91 0.38 -3.34
N THR A 322 2.71 -0.15 -4.55
CA THR A 322 1.63 -1.12 -4.80
C THR A 322 2.04 -2.58 -4.61
N GLY A 323 3.30 -2.84 -4.31
CA GLY A 323 3.91 -4.16 -4.46
C GLY A 323 3.86 -5.08 -3.23
N PRO A 324 3.69 -6.39 -3.45
CA PRO A 324 4.03 -7.45 -2.50
C PRO A 324 5.44 -7.34 -1.89
N THR A 325 5.59 -7.78 -0.64
CA THR A 325 6.83 -7.61 0.16
C THR A 325 7.57 -8.93 0.36
N GLN A 326 7.56 -9.82 -0.64
CA GLN A 326 8.15 -11.17 -0.48
C GLN A 326 9.64 -11.09 -0.14
N GLU A 327 10.03 -11.84 0.89
CA GLU A 327 11.41 -12.03 1.34
C GLU A 327 11.71 -13.52 1.47
N ILE A 328 11.84 -14.20 0.32
CA ILE A 328 12.15 -15.63 0.28
C ILE A 328 13.41 -15.82 -0.57
N SER A 329 14.40 -16.51 0.01
CA SER A 329 15.62 -16.88 -0.71
C SER A 329 15.29 -17.73 -1.93
N GLY A 330 15.81 -17.35 -3.11
CA GLY A 330 15.60 -18.08 -4.36
C GLY A 330 14.24 -17.86 -5.04
N LEU A 331 13.49 -16.83 -4.63
CA LEU A 331 12.25 -16.44 -5.31
C LEU A 331 12.51 -16.22 -6.82
N LYS A 332 11.76 -16.89 -7.68
CA LYS A 332 11.91 -16.73 -9.14
C LYS A 332 11.41 -15.37 -9.62
N ARG A 333 10.35 -14.85 -8.98
CA ARG A 333 9.65 -13.63 -9.40
C ARG A 333 9.44 -12.65 -8.24
N PRO A 334 10.20 -11.55 -8.16
CA PRO A 334 9.88 -10.46 -7.24
C PRO A 334 8.72 -9.62 -7.80
N TYR A 335 7.48 -9.94 -7.42
CA TYR A 335 6.27 -9.30 -7.98
C TYR A 335 6.24 -7.77 -7.85
N ARG A 336 6.88 -7.20 -6.82
CA ARG A 336 7.04 -5.73 -6.68
C ARG A 336 7.80 -5.07 -7.84
N PHE A 337 8.61 -5.82 -8.58
CA PHE A 337 9.39 -5.34 -9.73
C PHE A 337 8.81 -5.82 -11.06
N THR A 338 7.48 -5.88 -11.16
CA THR A 338 6.75 -6.23 -12.39
C THR A 338 6.07 -5.02 -13.02
N LEU A 339 5.68 -5.14 -14.29
CA LEU A 339 4.89 -4.14 -14.99
C LEU A 339 3.56 -3.84 -14.26
N ALA A 340 2.85 -4.86 -13.76
CA ALA A 340 1.62 -4.66 -13.00
C ALA A 340 1.82 -3.75 -11.76
N SER A 341 2.94 -3.91 -11.05
CA SER A 341 3.34 -3.00 -9.96
C SER A 341 3.53 -1.57 -10.45
N ALA A 342 4.27 -1.42 -11.55
CA ALA A 342 4.56 -0.12 -12.13
C ALA A 342 3.28 0.61 -12.58
N LEU A 343 2.36 -0.10 -13.24
CA LEU A 343 1.07 0.45 -13.69
C LEU A 343 0.18 0.83 -12.50
N GLY A 344 0.07 -0.04 -11.49
CA GLY A 344 -0.66 0.26 -10.26
C GLY A 344 -0.11 1.51 -9.57
N THR A 345 1.22 1.65 -9.52
CA THR A 345 1.89 2.84 -8.96
C THR A 345 1.61 4.09 -9.80
N GLY A 346 1.64 3.99 -11.12
CA GLY A 346 1.32 5.09 -12.03
C GLY A 346 -0.13 5.56 -11.91
N ASP A 347 -1.08 4.62 -11.84
CA ASP A 347 -2.50 4.91 -11.62
C ASP A 347 -2.73 5.54 -10.23
N PHE A 348 -2.07 5.02 -9.19
CA PHE A 348 -2.11 5.59 -7.85
C PHE A 348 -1.76 7.09 -7.87
N MET A 349 -0.66 7.46 -8.53
CA MET A 349 -0.21 8.85 -8.64
C MET A 349 -1.27 9.74 -9.30
N GLY A 350 -1.85 9.28 -10.42
CA GLY A 350 -2.89 10.03 -11.10
C GLY A 350 -4.12 10.28 -10.23
N ARG A 351 -4.52 9.29 -9.42
CA ARG A 351 -5.68 9.43 -8.52
C ARG A 351 -5.45 10.43 -7.41
N MET A 352 -4.23 10.54 -6.89
CA MET A 352 -3.89 11.50 -5.85
C MET A 352 -4.00 12.96 -6.34
N LEU A 353 -4.14 13.20 -7.65
CA LEU A 353 -4.42 14.52 -8.21
C LEU A 353 -5.89 14.96 -8.06
N ASP A 354 -6.80 14.05 -7.72
CA ASP A 354 -8.21 14.39 -7.53
C ASP A 354 -8.36 15.35 -6.33
N PRO A 355 -8.80 16.61 -6.55
CA PRO A 355 -8.96 17.57 -5.48
C PRO A 355 -9.91 17.10 -4.37
N ALA A 356 -10.86 16.20 -4.69
CA ALA A 356 -11.79 15.65 -3.71
C ALA A 356 -11.12 14.73 -2.67
N LEU A 357 -9.91 14.21 -2.95
CA LEU A 357 -9.14 13.42 -2.00
C LEU A 357 -8.34 14.27 -1.00
N ASN A 358 -8.28 15.59 -1.20
CA ASN A 358 -7.59 16.55 -0.32
C ASN A 358 -6.14 16.12 0.01
N VAL A 359 -5.41 15.67 -1.01
CA VAL A 359 -4.01 15.21 -0.90
C VAL A 359 -3.08 16.40 -1.12
N GLU A 360 -2.32 16.74 -0.09
CA GLU A 360 -1.34 17.84 -0.12
C GLU A 360 -0.03 17.40 -0.79
N ALA A 361 0.43 16.18 -0.53
CA ALA A 361 1.62 15.59 -1.14
C ALA A 361 1.55 14.05 -1.15
N ALA A 362 2.27 13.42 -2.07
CA ALA A 362 2.46 11.97 -2.09
C ALA A 362 3.90 11.63 -2.49
N SER A 363 4.53 10.66 -1.82
CA SER A 363 5.93 10.29 -2.04
C SER A 363 6.09 8.79 -2.27
N TYR A 364 6.67 8.42 -3.42
CA TYR A 364 6.89 7.02 -3.80
C TYR A 364 8.03 6.40 -2.99
N TRP A 365 7.77 5.25 -2.35
CA TRP A 365 8.78 4.49 -1.60
C TRP A 365 9.22 3.23 -2.37
N SER A 366 10.44 3.14 -2.89
CA SER A 366 11.46 4.18 -3.03
C SER A 366 11.97 4.25 -4.48
N TRP A 367 12.47 5.41 -4.89
CA TRP A 367 12.97 5.58 -6.26
C TRP A 367 14.37 5.03 -6.50
N ILE A 368 15.21 4.98 -5.46
CA ILE A 368 16.59 4.50 -5.50
C ILE A 368 16.81 3.48 -4.40
N ASN A 369 17.55 2.42 -4.72
CA ASN A 369 17.99 1.34 -3.84
C ASN A 369 16.94 0.89 -2.82
N GLY A 370 17.36 0.45 -1.64
CA GLY A 370 16.46 -0.12 -0.64
C GLY A 370 15.60 -1.29 -1.14
N PHE A 371 14.52 -1.55 -0.42
CA PHE A 371 13.68 -2.73 -0.63
C PHE A 371 12.79 -2.62 -1.89
N PHE A 372 12.39 -1.41 -2.26
CA PHE A 372 11.43 -1.10 -3.33
C PHE A 372 12.00 -0.25 -4.48
N GLY A 373 13.29 0.09 -4.46
CA GLY A 373 13.95 0.99 -5.41
C GLY A 373 13.53 0.78 -6.86
N ALA A 374 13.05 1.84 -7.52
CA ALA A 374 12.86 1.84 -8.97
C ALA A 374 14.19 1.78 -9.74
N VAL A 375 15.29 2.16 -9.08
CA VAL A 375 16.67 2.15 -9.60
C VAL A 375 17.59 1.48 -8.59
N SER A 376 18.52 0.64 -9.05
CA SER A 376 19.55 0.02 -8.18
C SER A 376 20.95 0.41 -8.65
N THR A 377 21.76 0.97 -7.76
CA THR A 377 23.08 1.53 -8.08
C THR A 377 24.26 0.80 -7.44
N TYR A 378 24.03 -0.20 -6.60
CA TYR A 378 25.08 -0.97 -5.96
C TYR A 378 25.17 -2.39 -6.55
N ALA A 379 26.39 -2.90 -6.65
CA ALA A 379 26.67 -4.27 -7.10
C ALA A 379 26.47 -5.30 -5.97
N LYS A 380 26.57 -4.85 -4.72
CA LYS A 380 26.42 -5.64 -3.49
C LYS A 380 25.42 -4.96 -2.56
N ASN A 381 25.14 -5.59 -1.41
CA ASN A 381 24.30 -4.98 -0.38
C ASN A 381 24.94 -3.67 0.11
N SER A 382 24.17 -2.58 -0.01
CA SER A 382 24.58 -1.20 0.27
C SER A 382 24.90 -0.93 1.75
N TRP A 383 24.53 -1.85 2.65
CA TRP A 383 24.89 -1.78 4.07
C TRP A 383 26.38 -2.01 4.30
N TYR A 384 27.02 -2.87 3.50
CA TYR A 384 28.41 -3.28 3.75
C TYR A 384 29.38 -2.91 2.63
N SER A 385 28.86 -2.39 1.50
CA SER A 385 29.68 -2.12 0.32
C SER A 385 29.15 -0.93 -0.47
N LEU A 386 30.06 -0.02 -0.84
CA LEU A 386 29.79 1.07 -1.78
C LEU A 386 30.18 0.72 -3.22
N GLU A 387 30.39 -0.56 -3.53
CA GLU A 387 30.72 -1.01 -4.88
C GLU A 387 29.57 -0.68 -5.83
N LYS A 388 29.85 0.18 -6.81
CA LYS A 388 28.86 0.73 -7.72
C LYS A 388 28.56 -0.19 -8.87
N ARG A 389 27.28 -0.21 -9.25
CA ARG A 389 26.83 -0.71 -10.54
C ARG A 389 26.91 0.41 -11.58
N ASN A 390 27.50 0.11 -12.74
CA ASN A 390 27.56 1.04 -13.87
C ASN A 390 27.28 0.27 -15.17
N PRO A 391 26.17 0.55 -15.90
CA PRO A 391 25.14 1.53 -15.58
C PRO A 391 24.23 1.10 -14.41
N PRO A 392 23.50 2.03 -13.76
CA PRO A 392 22.44 1.67 -12.81
C PRO A 392 21.42 0.70 -13.42
N GLU A 393 20.86 -0.18 -12.61
CA GLU A 393 19.77 -1.06 -13.03
C GLU A 393 18.43 -0.33 -12.92
N LEU A 394 17.69 -0.27 -14.02
CA LEU A 394 16.36 0.31 -14.09
C LEU A 394 15.32 -0.80 -13.92
N ARG A 395 14.33 -0.59 -13.05
CA ARG A 395 13.21 -1.53 -12.82
C ARG A 395 11.92 -0.97 -13.42
N PRO A 396 10.87 -1.79 -13.62
CA PRO A 396 9.67 -1.35 -14.34
C PRO A 396 9.08 -0.01 -13.91
N THR A 397 9.05 0.29 -12.61
CA THR A 397 8.51 1.55 -12.08
C THR A 397 9.28 2.79 -12.54
N HIS A 398 10.59 2.68 -12.83
CA HIS A 398 11.38 3.80 -13.37
C HIS A 398 10.74 4.37 -14.65
N HIS A 399 10.33 3.49 -15.58
CA HIS A 399 9.76 3.90 -16.85
C HIS A 399 8.42 4.62 -16.69
N VAL A 400 7.61 4.24 -15.68
CA VAL A 400 6.34 4.91 -15.38
C VAL A 400 6.56 6.27 -14.71
N LEU A 401 7.55 6.39 -13.80
CA LEU A 401 7.92 7.67 -13.20
C LEU A 401 8.45 8.66 -14.23
N GLU A 402 9.27 8.19 -15.18
CA GLU A 402 9.77 9.00 -16.30
C GLU A 402 8.64 9.42 -17.24
N LEU A 403 7.71 8.51 -17.56
CA LEU A 403 6.54 8.82 -18.37
C LEU A 403 5.71 9.95 -17.73
N TRP A 404 5.42 9.85 -16.43
CA TRP A 404 4.76 10.92 -15.69
C TRP A 404 5.57 12.22 -15.75
N GLY A 405 6.91 12.15 -15.63
CA GLY A 405 7.84 13.27 -15.78
C GLY A 405 7.61 14.08 -17.05
N GLN A 406 7.51 13.37 -18.17
CA GLN A 406 7.42 13.95 -19.50
C GLN A 406 6.00 14.40 -19.86
N TYR A 407 4.97 13.69 -19.41
CA TYR A 407 3.59 13.86 -19.87
C TYR A 407 2.69 14.53 -18.82
N ARG A 408 3.17 15.61 -18.20
CA ARG A 408 2.36 16.48 -17.36
C ARG A 408 2.70 17.96 -17.51
N GLY A 409 1.66 18.79 -17.46
CA GLY A 409 1.73 20.25 -17.42
C GLY A 409 1.58 20.79 -16.00
N ASP A 410 1.06 22.02 -15.92
CA ASP A 410 0.97 22.80 -14.68
C ASP A 410 -0.47 23.06 -14.24
N ARG A 411 -1.45 22.86 -15.13
CA ARG A 411 -2.88 23.08 -14.86
C ARG A 411 -3.64 21.77 -14.97
N LEU A 412 -4.35 21.36 -13.93
CA LEU A 412 -5.13 20.12 -13.93
C LEU A 412 -6.37 20.27 -14.81
N LEU A 413 -6.65 19.29 -15.67
CA LEU A 413 -7.86 19.24 -16.50
C LEU A 413 -8.77 18.10 -16.07
N SER A 414 -10.07 18.25 -16.33
CA SER A 414 -11.01 17.14 -16.21
C SER A 414 -10.86 16.18 -17.40
N ALA A 415 -10.73 14.88 -17.11
CA ALA A 415 -10.80 13.82 -18.09
C ALA A 415 -11.90 12.82 -17.69
N ARG A 416 -12.97 12.74 -18.48
CA ARG A 416 -14.03 11.74 -18.29
C ARG A 416 -13.74 10.53 -19.14
N VAL A 417 -13.61 9.36 -18.51
CA VAL A 417 -13.36 8.09 -19.18
C VAL A 417 -14.60 7.21 -19.10
N ASP A 418 -15.16 6.85 -20.26
CA ASP A 418 -16.16 5.80 -20.39
C ASP A 418 -15.47 4.53 -20.88
N THR A 419 -15.51 3.48 -20.08
CA THR A 419 -14.69 2.27 -20.26
C THR A 419 -15.36 1.06 -19.60
N PRO A 420 -15.13 -0.17 -20.09
CA PRO A 420 -15.56 -1.37 -19.40
C PRO A 420 -15.14 -1.38 -17.93
N ARG A 421 -16.03 -1.86 -17.06
CA ARG A 421 -15.73 -2.08 -15.64
C ARG A 421 -15.27 -3.51 -15.43
N LEU A 422 -14.21 -3.69 -14.65
CA LEU A 422 -13.60 -4.96 -14.32
C LEU A 422 -14.02 -5.37 -12.91
N GLU A 423 -14.72 -6.49 -12.82
CA GLU A 423 -14.95 -7.15 -11.55
C GLU A 423 -13.68 -7.89 -11.11
N PHE A 424 -13.47 -7.98 -9.80
CA PHE A 424 -12.33 -8.66 -9.22
C PHE A 424 -12.78 -9.33 -7.92
N PRO A 425 -12.52 -10.64 -7.75
CA PRO A 425 -13.07 -11.40 -6.63
C PRO A 425 -12.40 -11.12 -5.28
N GLY A 426 -11.33 -10.33 -5.26
CA GLY A 426 -10.48 -10.16 -4.08
C GLY A 426 -9.29 -11.11 -4.12
N PHE A 427 -8.14 -10.67 -3.57
CA PHE A 427 -6.96 -11.51 -3.37
C PHE A 427 -6.06 -10.88 -2.32
N THR A 428 -5.50 -11.70 -1.42
CA THR A 428 -4.64 -11.25 -0.31
C THR A 428 -5.31 -10.18 0.57
N THR A 429 -4.75 -8.98 0.68
CA THR A 429 -5.34 -7.84 1.41
C THR A 429 -6.32 -7.01 0.56
N THR A 430 -6.42 -7.29 -0.74
CA THR A 430 -7.27 -6.54 -1.65
C THR A 430 -8.69 -7.13 -1.63
N ARG A 431 -9.64 -6.31 -1.18
CA ARG A 431 -11.06 -6.69 -1.13
C ARG A 431 -11.68 -6.75 -2.53
N PRO A 432 -12.85 -7.40 -2.68
CA PRO A 432 -13.48 -7.52 -3.98
C PRO A 432 -13.95 -6.18 -4.58
N PHE A 433 -13.92 -6.11 -5.92
CA PHE A 433 -14.53 -5.04 -6.71
C PHE A 433 -15.69 -5.63 -7.51
N VAL A 434 -16.93 -5.28 -7.19
CA VAL A 434 -18.15 -5.82 -7.82
C VAL A 434 -19.24 -4.75 -7.91
N GLY A 435 -20.06 -4.83 -8.96
CA GLY A 435 -21.18 -3.90 -9.15
C GLY A 435 -20.74 -2.43 -9.34
N THR A 436 -21.67 -1.51 -9.09
CA THR A 436 -21.50 -0.07 -9.40
C THR A 436 -21.27 0.82 -8.18
N GLU A 437 -21.46 0.29 -6.97
CA GLU A 437 -21.43 1.06 -5.73
C GLU A 437 -20.58 0.38 -4.66
N LEU A 438 -20.08 1.18 -3.72
CA LEU A 438 -19.41 0.68 -2.53
C LEU A 438 -20.46 0.06 -1.60
N ALA A 439 -20.23 -1.17 -1.14
CA ALA A 439 -21.11 -1.83 -0.20
C ALA A 439 -20.39 -2.07 1.13
N GLU A 440 -20.96 -1.58 2.22
CA GLU A 440 -20.46 -1.84 3.57
C GLU A 440 -20.78 -3.28 4.02
N PRO A 441 -20.03 -3.83 5.00
CA PRO A 441 -20.28 -5.15 5.53
C PRO A 441 -21.70 -5.30 6.04
N ALA A 442 -22.37 -6.39 5.66
CA ALA A 442 -23.75 -6.64 6.06
C ALA A 442 -24.00 -8.13 6.24
N ARG A 443 -24.78 -8.48 7.27
CA ARG A 443 -25.19 -9.85 7.52
C ARG A 443 -26.11 -10.33 6.40
N ILE A 444 -25.79 -11.48 5.81
CA ILE A 444 -26.58 -12.08 4.72
C ILE A 444 -27.79 -12.81 5.30
N ALA A 445 -27.58 -13.58 6.37
CA ALA A 445 -28.63 -14.32 7.03
C ALA A 445 -28.35 -14.52 8.53
N LYS A 446 -29.40 -14.81 9.30
CA LYS A 446 -29.27 -15.16 10.73
C LYS A 446 -28.99 -16.64 11.00
N THR A 447 -28.73 -17.41 9.95
CA THR A 447 -28.49 -18.86 10.04
C THR A 447 -27.14 -19.13 10.68
N ASN A 448 -27.11 -20.01 11.69
CA ASN A 448 -25.87 -20.60 12.14
C ASN A 448 -25.43 -21.67 11.13
N LEU A 449 -24.39 -21.38 10.35
CA LEU A 449 -23.89 -22.26 9.30
C LEU A 449 -23.34 -23.58 9.86
N LEU A 450 -22.95 -23.60 11.14
CA LEU A 450 -22.45 -24.78 11.84
C LEU A 450 -23.57 -25.81 12.13
N ASN A 451 -24.85 -25.45 11.96
CA ASN A 451 -25.95 -26.38 12.12
C ASN A 451 -25.77 -27.60 11.21
N GLY A 452 -25.80 -28.81 11.78
CA GLY A 452 -25.52 -30.05 11.06
C GLY A 452 -24.03 -30.29 10.80
N ALA A 453 -23.14 -29.69 11.59
CA ALA A 453 -21.74 -30.05 11.63
C ALA A 453 -21.52 -31.45 12.21
N GLN A 454 -20.49 -32.13 11.75
CA GLN A 454 -19.98 -33.34 12.39
C GLN A 454 -19.19 -32.93 13.63
N ILE A 455 -19.62 -33.41 14.80
CA ILE A 455 -18.94 -33.15 16.08
C ILE A 455 -17.86 -34.22 16.31
N PHE A 456 -16.66 -33.78 16.69
CA PHE A 456 -15.55 -34.64 17.07
C PHE A 456 -15.40 -34.71 18.59
N LYS A 457 -14.98 -35.87 19.09
CA LYS A 457 -14.64 -36.09 20.50
C LYS A 457 -13.13 -36.22 20.67
N ASN A 458 -12.38 -35.23 20.18
CA ASN A 458 -10.92 -35.23 20.12
C ASN A 458 -10.29 -34.79 21.45
N SER A 459 -10.60 -35.51 22.53
CA SER A 459 -9.89 -35.36 23.79
C SER A 459 -8.46 -35.88 23.64
N THR A 460 -7.48 -35.14 24.14
CA THR A 460 -6.06 -35.55 24.15
C THR A 460 -5.56 -35.70 25.58
N LYS A 461 -4.31 -36.13 25.76
CA LYS A 461 -3.72 -36.21 27.10
C LYS A 461 -3.79 -34.82 27.76
N ASN A 462 -4.43 -34.75 28.93
CA ASN A 462 -4.63 -33.53 29.73
C ASN A 462 -5.66 -32.53 29.19
N ILE A 463 -6.39 -32.87 28.12
CA ILE A 463 -7.47 -32.03 27.56
C ILE A 463 -8.69 -32.92 27.35
N ARG A 464 -9.73 -32.73 28.17
CA ARG A 464 -11.02 -33.41 28.00
C ARG A 464 -12.05 -32.44 27.44
N ILE A 465 -12.65 -32.80 26.31
CA ILE A 465 -13.67 -32.01 25.62
C ILE A 465 -14.99 -32.74 25.68
N THR A 466 -16.00 -32.08 26.23
CA THR A 466 -17.37 -32.56 26.33
C THR A 466 -18.28 -31.67 25.49
N PRO A 467 -18.79 -32.16 24.34
CA PRO A 467 -19.76 -31.41 23.54
C PRO A 467 -21.13 -31.37 24.23
N PRO A 468 -22.06 -30.52 23.76
CA PRO A 468 -23.45 -30.50 24.22
C PRO A 468 -24.14 -31.86 24.03
N ASP A 469 -25.09 -32.16 24.91
CA ASP A 469 -25.89 -33.37 24.85
C ASP A 469 -26.75 -33.43 23.57
N GLY A 470 -27.02 -34.65 23.09
CA GLY A 470 -27.88 -34.87 21.92
C GLY A 470 -27.20 -34.68 20.56
N GLY A 471 -25.89 -34.41 20.52
CA GLY A 471 -25.13 -34.31 19.26
C GLY A 471 -25.47 -33.07 18.43
N ILE A 472 -26.07 -32.06 19.06
CA ILE A 472 -26.32 -30.74 18.48
C ILE A 472 -25.21 -29.77 18.88
N ILE A 473 -25.05 -28.70 18.11
CA ILE A 473 -24.03 -27.68 18.40
C ILE A 473 -24.48 -26.68 19.45
N ASP A 474 -25.80 -26.51 19.60
CA ASP A 474 -26.42 -25.56 20.51
C ASP A 474 -26.39 -26.14 21.93
N GLY A 475 -25.82 -25.37 22.86
CA GLY A 475 -25.62 -25.78 24.24
C GLY A 475 -24.24 -25.40 24.72
N GLU A 476 -23.86 -25.97 25.87
CA GLU A 476 -22.58 -25.68 26.50
C GLU A 476 -21.53 -26.75 26.15
N TRP A 477 -20.41 -26.30 25.61
CA TRP A 477 -19.20 -27.08 25.43
C TRP A 477 -18.31 -26.90 26.65
N ILE A 478 -17.82 -28.01 27.21
CA ILE A 478 -16.98 -28.00 28.41
C ILE A 478 -15.60 -28.55 28.06
N PHE A 479 -14.56 -27.77 28.35
CA PHE A 479 -13.16 -28.13 28.15
C PHE A 479 -12.47 -28.15 29.51
N ASN A 480 -11.99 -29.32 29.92
CA ASN A 480 -11.24 -29.48 31.16
C ASN A 480 -9.76 -29.66 30.83
N TYR A 481 -8.93 -28.76 31.36
CA TYR A 481 -7.48 -28.77 31.22
C TYR A 481 -6.85 -29.23 32.54
N ASP A 482 -5.95 -30.20 32.47
CA ASP A 482 -5.29 -30.80 33.64
C ASP A 482 -3.75 -30.72 33.49
N GLY A 483 -3.17 -29.59 33.87
CA GLY A 483 -1.72 -29.38 33.81
C GLY A 483 -1.16 -29.44 32.38
N PHE A 484 -1.90 -28.94 31.38
CA PHE A 484 -1.44 -28.92 29.99
C PHE A 484 -0.38 -27.82 29.79
N ALA A 485 0.89 -28.20 29.54
CA ALA A 485 2.00 -27.25 29.40
C ALA A 485 3.01 -27.66 28.31
N ARG A 486 3.81 -26.70 27.85
CA ARG A 486 5.05 -26.84 27.04
C ARG A 486 4.90 -27.15 25.54
N LYS A 487 3.69 -27.28 24.99
CA LYS A 487 3.44 -27.40 23.53
C LYS A 487 2.08 -26.78 23.17
N SER A 488 1.90 -26.38 21.91
CA SER A 488 0.59 -25.99 21.40
C SER A 488 -0.28 -27.22 21.09
N ALA A 489 -1.59 -27.11 21.27
CA ALA A 489 -2.56 -28.13 20.86
C ALA A 489 -3.77 -27.49 20.19
N TYR A 490 -4.28 -28.18 19.17
CA TYR A 490 -5.37 -27.71 18.32
C TYR A 490 -6.42 -28.82 18.09
N PRO A 491 -7.07 -29.36 19.14
CA PRO A 491 -8.08 -30.41 18.95
C PRO A 491 -9.27 -29.89 18.15
N ASP A 492 -9.62 -30.60 17.07
CA ASP A 492 -10.83 -30.31 16.29
C ASP A 492 -12.09 -30.58 17.11
N LEU A 493 -13.04 -29.65 17.02
CA LEU A 493 -14.32 -29.74 17.72
C LEU A 493 -15.43 -30.18 16.80
N LEU A 494 -15.47 -29.57 15.61
CA LEU A 494 -16.47 -29.88 14.60
C LEU A 494 -15.98 -29.52 13.19
N ALA A 495 -16.58 -30.15 12.19
CA ALA A 495 -16.42 -29.79 10.79
C ALA A 495 -17.78 -29.68 10.09
N ARG A 496 -17.88 -28.74 9.15
CA ARG A 496 -19.12 -28.45 8.43
C ARG A 496 -18.86 -28.33 6.93
N SER A 497 -19.59 -29.15 6.15
CA SER A 497 -19.66 -28.98 4.70
C SER A 497 -20.48 -27.75 4.33
N LEU A 498 -19.88 -26.85 3.56
CA LEU A 498 -20.53 -25.66 3.05
C LEU A 498 -21.39 -25.95 1.83
N ASN A 499 -21.17 -27.07 1.12
CA ASN A 499 -21.86 -27.38 -0.14
C ASN A 499 -23.38 -27.47 0.00
N THR A 500 -23.87 -27.73 1.21
CA THR A 500 -25.29 -27.81 1.55
C THR A 500 -25.94 -26.44 1.78
N LEU A 501 -25.14 -25.37 1.85
CA LEU A 501 -25.64 -24.01 2.05
C LEU A 501 -26.11 -23.39 0.73
N PRO A 502 -27.04 -22.41 0.77
CA PRO A 502 -27.43 -21.64 -0.40
C PRO A 502 -26.21 -21.00 -1.08
N ALA A 503 -26.21 -20.92 -2.41
CA ALA A 503 -25.07 -20.43 -3.19
C ALA A 503 -24.54 -19.08 -2.67
N GLY A 504 -25.43 -18.09 -2.43
CA GLY A 504 -25.05 -16.76 -1.93
C GLY A 504 -24.53 -16.70 -0.48
N GLN A 505 -24.47 -17.83 0.25
CA GLN A 505 -23.95 -17.91 1.61
C GLN A 505 -22.66 -18.75 1.68
N ARG A 506 -22.08 -19.14 0.53
CA ARG A 506 -20.88 -19.97 0.48
C ARG A 506 -19.93 -19.61 -0.66
N PRO A 507 -18.65 -19.96 -0.54
CA PRO A 507 -17.73 -19.93 -1.67
C PRO A 507 -18.26 -20.73 -2.88
N PRO A 508 -17.96 -20.31 -4.11
CA PRO A 508 -17.07 -19.19 -4.48
C PRO A 508 -17.77 -17.81 -4.55
N THR A 509 -18.93 -17.60 -3.91
CA THR A 509 -19.57 -16.28 -3.95
C THR A 509 -18.64 -15.21 -3.40
N VAL A 510 -18.36 -14.22 -4.26
CA VAL A 510 -17.41 -13.15 -4.02
C VAL A 510 -17.83 -12.33 -2.79
N GLY A 511 -16.87 -12.09 -1.89
CA GLY A 511 -17.09 -11.28 -0.69
C GLY A 511 -17.89 -11.95 0.42
N VAL A 512 -18.19 -13.25 0.33
CA VAL A 512 -18.80 -13.98 1.46
C VAL A 512 -17.75 -14.24 2.54
N ASN A 513 -18.07 -13.82 3.76
CA ASN A 513 -17.32 -14.03 4.98
C ASN A 513 -18.19 -14.71 6.05
N TYR A 514 -17.56 -15.26 7.08
CA TYR A 514 -18.23 -15.86 8.22
C TYR A 514 -17.87 -15.16 9.52
N GLU A 515 -18.85 -14.54 10.17
CA GLU A 515 -18.67 -14.08 11.54
C GLU A 515 -18.72 -15.29 12.47
N PHE A 516 -17.56 -15.67 12.99
CA PHE A 516 -17.43 -16.74 13.96
C PHE A 516 -17.46 -16.15 15.37
N SER A 517 -18.43 -16.55 16.18
CA SER A 517 -18.66 -15.99 17.51
C SER A 517 -19.12 -17.03 18.53
N PHE A 518 -18.88 -16.72 19.81
CA PHE A 518 -19.32 -17.50 20.95
C PHE A 518 -19.22 -16.68 22.25
N ASP A 519 -19.90 -17.15 23.30
CA ASP A 519 -19.66 -16.67 24.66
C ASP A 519 -18.79 -17.70 25.39
N ALA A 520 -17.80 -17.23 26.15
CA ALA A 520 -16.94 -18.08 26.97
C ALA A 520 -16.96 -17.68 28.44
N LEU A 521 -16.74 -18.65 29.31
CA LEU A 521 -16.46 -18.51 30.73
C LEU A 521 -15.23 -19.35 31.07
N TRP A 522 -14.22 -18.72 31.64
CA TRP A 522 -13.00 -19.39 32.08
C TRP A 522 -12.96 -19.49 33.61
N GLU A 523 -12.78 -20.70 34.13
CA GLU A 523 -12.70 -21.01 35.56
C GLU A 523 -11.30 -21.60 35.86
N PRO A 524 -10.28 -20.75 36.08
CA PRO A 524 -8.92 -21.22 36.37
C PRO A 524 -8.88 -21.96 37.71
N ALA A 525 -8.12 -23.05 37.77
CA ALA A 525 -7.80 -23.69 39.05
C ALA A 525 -6.85 -22.78 39.87
N PRO A 526 -6.89 -22.83 41.22
CA PRO A 526 -5.95 -22.11 42.07
C PRO A 526 -4.50 -22.38 41.67
N GLY A 527 -3.72 -21.32 41.44
CA GLY A 527 -2.33 -21.43 41.01
C GLY A 527 -2.12 -21.62 39.49
N SER A 528 -3.18 -21.66 38.67
CA SER A 528 -3.04 -21.61 37.22
C SER A 528 -2.74 -20.18 36.75
N SER A 529 -1.69 -20.02 35.94
CA SER A 529 -1.34 -18.76 35.28
C SER A 529 -2.36 -18.39 34.20
N ALA A 530 -2.40 -17.11 33.79
CA ALA A 530 -3.15 -16.65 32.62
C ALA A 530 -2.80 -17.48 31.35
N PRO A 531 -3.70 -18.38 30.89
CA PRO A 531 -3.38 -19.31 29.81
C PRO A 531 -3.57 -18.66 28.42
N ASN A 532 -2.83 -19.08 27.40
CA ASN A 532 -3.06 -18.62 26.02
C ASN A 532 -4.22 -19.41 25.37
N LEU A 533 -5.46 -19.16 25.82
CA LEU A 533 -6.65 -19.86 25.34
C LEU A 533 -7.27 -19.15 24.14
N GLY A 534 -7.83 -19.96 23.24
CA GLY A 534 -8.42 -19.48 22.01
C GLY A 534 -9.35 -20.47 21.32
N MET A 535 -9.93 -19.99 20.24
CA MET A 535 -10.78 -20.75 19.32
C MET A 535 -10.41 -20.35 17.90
N GLN A 536 -10.55 -21.28 16.96
CA GLN A 536 -10.21 -21.05 15.57
C GLN A 536 -11.31 -21.61 14.67
N ILE A 537 -11.65 -20.86 13.62
CA ILE A 537 -12.37 -21.37 12.44
C ILE A 537 -11.38 -21.42 11.27
N ALA A 538 -11.40 -22.49 10.49
CA ALA A 538 -10.46 -22.70 9.39
C ALA A 538 -11.08 -23.47 8.22
N ASP A 539 -10.40 -23.48 7.08
CA ASP A 539 -10.68 -24.41 6.00
C ASP A 539 -10.40 -25.85 6.47
N ALA A 540 -11.32 -26.77 6.19
CA ALA A 540 -11.23 -28.15 6.68
C ALA A 540 -10.09 -28.97 6.03
N ARG A 541 -9.42 -28.43 5.00
CA ARG A 541 -8.18 -29.03 4.46
C ARG A 541 -7.00 -28.91 5.43
N GLY A 542 -7.10 -28.05 6.45
CA GLY A 542 -6.02 -27.77 7.40
C GLY A 542 -5.14 -26.58 7.00
N TRP A 543 -4.39 -26.06 7.97
CA TRP A 543 -3.54 -24.87 7.80
C TRP A 543 -2.40 -25.14 6.81
N GLU A 544 -1.73 -26.29 6.90
CA GLU A 544 -0.61 -26.64 6.03
C GLU A 544 -1.02 -26.70 4.55
N ALA A 545 -2.25 -27.10 4.27
CA ALA A 545 -2.78 -27.24 2.91
C ALA A 545 -3.35 -25.94 2.33
N SER A 546 -3.93 -25.07 3.18
CA SER A 546 -4.73 -23.93 2.71
C SER A 546 -4.26 -22.55 3.19
N GLY A 547 -3.55 -22.47 4.32
CA GLY A 547 -3.24 -21.22 5.00
C GLY A 547 -4.46 -20.40 5.42
N SER A 548 -5.67 -20.98 5.43
CA SER A 548 -6.93 -20.25 5.61
C SER A 548 -7.56 -20.51 6.98
N ALA A 549 -7.40 -19.53 7.89
CA ALA A 549 -7.98 -19.58 9.22
C ALA A 549 -8.23 -18.18 9.81
N SER A 550 -9.10 -18.10 10.80
CA SER A 550 -9.24 -16.93 11.68
C SER A 550 -9.30 -17.37 13.13
N VAL A 551 -8.63 -16.62 13.98
CA VAL A 551 -8.33 -17.03 15.35
C VAL A 551 -8.80 -15.97 16.33
N ILE A 552 -9.50 -16.43 17.36
CA ILE A 552 -9.76 -15.68 18.59
C ILE A 552 -8.71 -16.13 19.62
N ARG A 553 -7.89 -15.19 20.07
CA ARG A 553 -6.94 -15.35 21.20
C ARG A 553 -7.44 -14.57 22.40
N GLY A 554 -6.90 -14.84 23.58
CA GLY A 554 -7.21 -14.06 24.78
C GLY A 554 -8.52 -14.48 25.45
N VAL A 555 -8.99 -15.71 25.21
CA VAL A 555 -10.26 -16.20 25.78
C VAL A 555 -10.20 -16.27 27.31
N GLU A 556 -9.00 -16.37 27.89
CA GLU A 556 -8.76 -16.29 29.33
C GLU A 556 -9.23 -14.98 29.97
N ALA A 557 -9.42 -13.91 29.20
CA ALA A 557 -10.03 -12.68 29.68
C ALA A 557 -11.47 -12.88 30.20
N ALA A 558 -12.10 -14.01 29.87
CA ALA A 558 -13.39 -14.44 30.39
C ALA A 558 -13.32 -15.09 31.79
N ALA A 559 -12.24 -14.86 32.55
CA ALA A 559 -12.05 -15.40 33.90
C ALA A 559 -13.19 -14.95 34.84
N GLY A 560 -13.97 -15.91 35.35
CA GLY A 560 -15.05 -15.67 36.31
C GLY A 560 -16.28 -14.93 35.76
N LYS A 561 -16.34 -14.61 34.47
CA LYS A 561 -17.49 -13.93 33.84
C LYS A 561 -17.66 -14.34 32.38
N TRP A 562 -18.90 -14.68 32.02
CA TRP A 562 -19.30 -14.85 30.61
C TRP A 562 -18.97 -13.62 29.79
N THR A 563 -18.17 -13.82 28.74
CA THR A 563 -17.66 -12.77 27.86
C THR A 563 -17.85 -13.19 26.41
N HIS A 564 -18.29 -12.27 25.56
CA HIS A 564 -18.54 -12.51 24.15
C HIS A 564 -17.25 -12.34 23.33
N PHE A 565 -17.03 -13.24 22.37
CA PHE A 565 -15.92 -13.20 21.44
C PHE A 565 -16.42 -13.39 20.00
N SER A 566 -15.81 -12.66 19.07
CA SER A 566 -16.14 -12.74 17.65
C SER A 566 -14.92 -12.46 16.77
N VAL A 567 -14.85 -13.11 15.61
CA VAL A 567 -13.87 -12.82 14.55
C VAL A 567 -14.50 -13.02 13.18
N MET A 568 -14.10 -12.21 12.21
CA MET A 568 -14.47 -12.42 10.81
C MET A 568 -13.51 -13.40 10.14
N TYR A 569 -14.04 -14.47 9.56
CA TYR A 569 -13.32 -15.44 8.73
C TYR A 569 -13.64 -15.22 7.25
N MET A 570 -12.59 -15.13 6.44
CA MET A 570 -12.69 -14.97 4.98
C MET A 570 -12.30 -16.30 4.31
N PRO A 571 -13.25 -17.15 3.89
CA PRO A 571 -12.94 -18.40 3.23
C PRO A 571 -12.30 -18.18 1.85
N LEU A 572 -11.49 -19.14 1.39
CA LEU A 572 -11.00 -19.18 0.02
C LEU A 572 -12.15 -19.49 -0.95
N ALA A 573 -12.01 -19.07 -2.22
CA ALA A 573 -13.03 -19.32 -3.25
C ALA A 573 -13.30 -20.84 -3.45
N ASP A 574 -12.29 -21.67 -3.22
CA ASP A 574 -12.37 -23.13 -3.33
C ASP A 574 -12.70 -23.83 -2.00
N THR A 575 -12.87 -23.10 -0.89
CA THR A 575 -13.27 -23.70 0.40
C THR A 575 -14.62 -24.40 0.24
N ARG A 576 -14.65 -25.71 0.54
CA ARG A 576 -15.87 -26.55 0.50
C ARG A 576 -16.39 -26.92 1.88
N SER A 577 -15.53 -26.85 2.89
CA SER A 577 -15.84 -27.20 4.27
C SER A 577 -15.03 -26.34 5.23
N VAL A 578 -15.59 -26.07 6.40
CA VAL A 578 -14.91 -25.38 7.51
C VAL A 578 -14.77 -26.30 8.71
N GLN A 579 -13.76 -26.07 9.53
CA GLN A 579 -13.56 -26.74 10.81
C GLN A 579 -13.40 -25.72 11.94
N VAL A 580 -13.86 -26.07 13.13
CA VAL A 580 -13.66 -25.29 14.36
C VAL A 580 -12.77 -26.07 15.30
N LEU A 581 -11.75 -25.42 15.84
CA LEU A 581 -10.76 -26.01 16.75
C LEU A 581 -10.72 -25.23 18.06
N ASN A 582 -10.45 -25.92 19.17
CA ASN A 582 -9.97 -25.26 20.38
C ASN A 582 -8.48 -24.99 20.21
N ARG A 583 -8.05 -23.76 20.48
CA ARG A 583 -6.66 -23.32 20.29
C ARG A 583 -6.01 -23.09 21.63
N ILE A 584 -4.96 -23.84 21.91
CA ILE A 584 -4.16 -23.68 23.13
C ILE A 584 -2.73 -23.45 22.69
N GLU A 585 -2.23 -22.24 22.89
CA GLU A 585 -0.85 -21.90 22.50
C GLU A 585 0.14 -22.27 23.59
N ALA A 586 1.36 -22.63 23.20
CA ALA A 586 2.43 -22.89 24.14
C ALA A 586 2.62 -21.70 25.10
N GLY A 587 2.70 -22.01 26.39
CA GLY A 587 2.99 -21.06 27.46
C GLY A 587 4.12 -21.57 28.35
N THR A 588 4.60 -20.69 29.23
CA THR A 588 5.66 -21.01 30.21
C THR A 588 5.14 -21.83 31.39
N GLU A 589 3.83 -21.74 31.66
CA GLU A 589 3.16 -22.34 32.81
C GLU A 589 2.06 -23.32 32.37
N PRO A 590 1.71 -24.33 33.19
CA PRO A 590 0.62 -25.26 32.89
C PRO A 590 -0.77 -24.62 32.96
N VAL A 591 -1.64 -25.02 32.02
CA VAL A 591 -3.05 -24.66 32.00
C VAL A 591 -3.84 -25.71 32.78
N THR A 592 -4.51 -25.26 33.85
CA THR A 592 -5.41 -26.10 34.65
C THR A 592 -6.68 -25.32 34.97
N GLY A 593 -7.83 -25.91 34.64
CA GLY A 593 -9.14 -25.29 34.88
C GLY A 593 -10.17 -25.71 33.84
N THR A 594 -11.34 -25.06 33.89
CA THR A 594 -12.47 -25.37 33.03
C THR A 594 -12.85 -24.18 32.16
N LEU A 595 -12.82 -24.37 30.84
CA LEU A 595 -13.38 -23.42 29.88
C LEU A 595 -14.76 -23.92 29.48
N ARG A 596 -15.75 -23.02 29.47
CA ARG A 596 -17.12 -23.30 29.06
C ARG A 596 -17.45 -22.36 27.93
N ILE A 597 -17.98 -22.89 26.83
CA ILE A 597 -18.38 -22.10 25.66
C ILE A 597 -19.85 -22.38 25.35
N ARG A 598 -20.61 -21.34 25.00
CA ARG A 598 -21.99 -21.45 24.50
C ARG A 598 -22.22 -20.48 23.35
N ASN A 599 -23.38 -20.57 22.70
CA ASN A 599 -23.74 -19.71 21.56
C ASN A 599 -22.69 -19.76 20.43
N LEU A 600 -22.14 -20.95 20.16
CA LEU A 600 -21.12 -21.16 19.12
C LEU A 600 -21.73 -21.04 17.73
N ARG A 601 -21.38 -19.97 17.01
CA ARG A 601 -22.03 -19.60 15.75
C ARG A 601 -21.01 -19.27 14.68
N ALA A 602 -21.34 -19.60 13.43
CA ALA A 602 -20.73 -19.01 12.26
C ALA A 602 -21.85 -18.49 11.36
N GLU A 603 -21.87 -17.20 11.06
CA GLU A 603 -22.97 -16.56 10.31
C GLU A 603 -22.47 -15.98 8.99
N PRO A 604 -23.25 -16.10 7.89
CA PRO A 604 -22.83 -15.56 6.60
C PRO A 604 -22.97 -14.03 6.60
N TRP A 605 -21.89 -13.37 6.25
CA TRP A 605 -21.79 -11.94 6.06
C TRP A 605 -21.24 -11.64 4.68
N ARG A 606 -21.68 -10.53 4.10
CA ARG A 606 -21.01 -9.93 2.95
C ARG A 606 -19.96 -8.99 3.52
N GLY A 607 -18.71 -9.17 3.12
CA GLY A 607 -17.62 -8.25 3.39
C GLY A 607 -17.80 -6.94 2.65
N LYS A 608 -16.99 -5.94 3.02
CA LYS A 608 -16.93 -4.68 2.26
C LYS A 608 -16.49 -4.96 0.83
N THR A 609 -17.23 -4.44 -0.14
CA THR A 609 -16.87 -4.48 -1.56
C THR A 609 -16.77 -3.07 -2.12
N PHE A 610 -15.85 -2.90 -3.07
CA PHE A 610 -15.73 -1.67 -3.84
C PHE A 610 -16.50 -1.82 -5.16
N PRO A 611 -16.90 -0.73 -5.84
CA PRO A 611 -17.44 -0.83 -7.20
C PRO A 611 -16.43 -1.52 -8.13
N ALA A 612 -16.89 -2.23 -9.16
CA ALA A 612 -16.03 -2.75 -10.23
C ALA A 612 -15.13 -1.63 -10.78
N ARG A 613 -13.83 -1.87 -11.00
CA ARG A 613 -12.84 -0.83 -11.34
C ARG A 613 -12.86 -0.48 -12.82
N PRO A 614 -12.46 0.73 -13.26
CA PRO A 614 -12.32 1.00 -14.69
C PRO A 614 -11.20 0.14 -15.31
N ALA A 615 -11.40 -0.32 -16.55
CA ALA A 615 -10.37 -1.00 -17.33
C ALA A 615 -9.29 -0.03 -17.84
N LEU A 616 -9.68 1.20 -18.15
CA LEU A 616 -8.79 2.27 -18.59
C LEU A 616 -8.91 3.49 -17.67
N THR A 617 -7.80 4.11 -17.30
CA THR A 617 -7.79 5.40 -16.58
C THR A 617 -7.00 6.42 -17.38
N ALA A 618 -7.39 7.70 -17.27
CA ALA A 618 -6.71 8.80 -17.96
C ALA A 618 -6.68 10.04 -17.08
N TYR A 619 -5.53 10.70 -17.06
CA TYR A 619 -5.28 11.91 -16.28
C TYR A 619 -4.79 13.00 -17.23
N ALA A 620 -5.41 14.17 -17.18
CA ALA A 620 -5.14 15.25 -18.13
C ALA A 620 -4.62 16.51 -17.43
N SER A 621 -3.69 17.20 -18.08
CA SER A 621 -3.18 18.50 -17.64
C SER A 621 -2.83 19.38 -18.85
N ALA A 622 -2.76 20.69 -18.65
CA ALA A 622 -2.31 21.64 -19.66
C ALA A 622 -1.00 22.31 -19.23
N SER A 623 -0.18 22.70 -20.20
CA SER A 623 0.96 23.59 -19.95
C SER A 623 0.49 24.94 -19.39
N ALA A 624 1.35 25.63 -18.65
CA ALA A 624 1.05 26.96 -18.12
C ALA A 624 0.60 27.97 -19.21
N ASP A 625 1.18 27.89 -20.41
CA ASP A 625 0.84 28.74 -21.57
C ASP A 625 -0.42 28.29 -22.33
N GLY A 626 -1.03 27.15 -21.96
CA GLY A 626 -2.22 26.60 -22.60
C GLY A 626 -2.01 26.03 -24.00
N LYS A 627 -0.76 25.94 -24.50
CA LYS A 627 -0.46 25.46 -25.87
C LYS A 627 -0.39 23.94 -25.99
N LYS A 628 -0.24 23.23 -24.86
CA LYS A 628 -0.15 21.77 -24.82
C LYS A 628 -1.15 21.19 -23.84
N VAL A 629 -1.77 20.08 -24.24
CA VAL A 629 -2.54 19.19 -23.38
C VAL A 629 -1.77 17.88 -23.27
N PHE A 630 -1.53 17.45 -22.04
CA PHE A 630 -0.88 16.19 -21.72
C PHE A 630 -1.91 15.21 -21.17
N LEU A 631 -1.79 13.95 -21.57
CA LEU A 631 -2.51 12.84 -20.97
C LEU A 631 -1.54 11.76 -20.53
N VAL A 632 -1.80 11.16 -19.38
CA VAL A 632 -1.24 9.85 -19.01
C VAL A 632 -2.40 8.87 -18.87
N VAL A 633 -2.33 7.78 -19.64
CA VAL A 633 -3.40 6.79 -19.75
C VAL A 633 -2.85 5.42 -19.34
N PHE A 634 -3.60 4.69 -18.52
CA PHE A 634 -3.25 3.32 -18.13
C PHE A 634 -4.33 2.35 -18.62
N ASN A 635 -3.91 1.32 -19.38
CA ASN A 635 -4.74 0.16 -19.61
C ASN A 635 -4.42 -0.88 -18.52
N LEU A 636 -5.38 -1.10 -17.63
CA LEU A 636 -5.23 -1.93 -16.44
C LEU A 636 -5.87 -3.32 -16.62
N THR A 637 -5.97 -3.78 -17.86
CA THR A 637 -6.32 -5.18 -18.21
C THR A 637 -5.05 -6.02 -18.37
N LEU A 638 -5.17 -7.34 -18.18
CA LEU A 638 -4.03 -8.27 -18.33
C LEU A 638 -3.78 -8.69 -19.79
N ASP A 639 -4.78 -8.59 -20.65
CA ASP A 639 -4.80 -9.34 -21.92
C ASP A 639 -5.59 -8.66 -23.04
N ARG A 640 -6.12 -7.46 -22.82
CA ARG A 640 -7.01 -6.80 -23.78
C ARG A 640 -6.53 -5.41 -24.19
N ASP A 641 -6.30 -5.25 -25.48
CA ASP A 641 -6.15 -3.94 -26.10
C ASP A 641 -7.49 -3.19 -26.08
N LEU A 642 -7.43 -1.88 -25.82
CA LEU A 642 -8.60 -1.02 -25.70
C LEU A 642 -8.56 0.08 -26.78
N PRO A 643 -9.25 -0.11 -27.92
CA PRO A 643 -9.49 0.96 -28.88
C PRO A 643 -10.32 2.07 -28.25
N ALA A 644 -9.83 3.31 -28.33
CA ALA A 644 -10.45 4.46 -27.70
C ALA A 644 -10.51 5.68 -28.62
N THR A 645 -11.56 6.48 -28.43
CA THR A 645 -11.71 7.80 -29.06
C THR A 645 -11.50 8.88 -28.01
N LEU A 646 -10.53 9.75 -28.23
CA LEU A 646 -10.21 10.91 -27.41
C LEU A 646 -10.84 12.14 -28.05
N THR A 647 -11.52 12.96 -27.25
CA THR A 647 -12.22 14.16 -27.74
C THR A 647 -12.00 15.36 -26.82
N TRP A 648 -11.95 16.55 -27.43
CA TRP A 648 -11.93 17.86 -26.78
C TRP A 648 -12.65 18.88 -27.68
N ASP A 649 -12.93 20.06 -27.14
CA ASP A 649 -13.54 21.13 -27.93
C ASP A 649 -12.48 21.82 -28.81
N ALA A 650 -12.55 21.59 -30.13
CA ALA A 650 -11.64 22.19 -31.09
C ALA A 650 -11.75 23.73 -31.17
N ALA A 651 -12.88 24.32 -30.75
CA ALA A 651 -13.05 25.76 -30.70
C ALA A 651 -12.21 26.39 -29.59
N THR A 652 -12.01 25.68 -28.48
CA THR A 652 -11.20 26.15 -27.34
C THR A 652 -9.76 25.65 -27.41
N PHE A 653 -9.53 24.52 -28.08
CA PHE A 653 -8.19 23.99 -28.30
C PHE A 653 -8.01 23.46 -29.74
N PRO A 654 -7.60 24.32 -30.70
CA PRO A 654 -7.35 23.94 -32.08
C PRO A 654 -6.02 23.18 -32.21
N ALA A 655 -6.07 21.88 -31.95
CA ALA A 655 -4.90 21.01 -32.04
C ALA A 655 -4.39 20.89 -33.48
N THR A 656 -3.08 20.76 -33.63
CA THR A 656 -2.41 20.58 -34.93
C THR A 656 -1.51 19.35 -35.00
N ALA A 657 -1.08 18.85 -33.84
CA ALA A 657 -0.25 17.67 -33.76
C ALA A 657 -0.54 16.92 -32.44
N ALA A 658 -0.28 15.62 -32.45
CA ALA A 658 -0.19 14.84 -31.24
C ALA A 658 0.96 13.83 -31.38
N THR A 659 1.59 13.50 -30.25
CA THR A 659 2.58 12.41 -30.16
C THR A 659 2.33 11.58 -28.92
N CYS A 660 2.83 10.34 -28.92
CA CYS A 660 2.81 9.49 -27.74
C CYS A 660 4.12 8.78 -27.47
N SER A 661 4.29 8.40 -26.21
CA SER A 661 5.24 7.38 -25.76
C SER A 661 4.49 6.31 -24.98
N GLU A 662 4.94 5.08 -25.08
CA GLU A 662 4.30 3.93 -24.46
C GLU A 662 5.31 3.09 -23.69
N VAL A 663 4.97 2.76 -22.45
CA VAL A 663 5.65 1.77 -21.61
C VAL A 663 4.85 0.49 -21.62
N ASN A 664 5.49 -0.61 -22.04
CA ASN A 664 4.83 -1.90 -22.21
C ASN A 664 5.84 -3.06 -22.13
N ALA A 665 5.32 -4.28 -22.06
CA ALA A 665 6.06 -5.53 -22.14
C ALA A 665 5.13 -6.67 -22.63
N PRO A 666 5.67 -7.86 -22.96
CA PRO A 666 4.85 -8.99 -23.43
C PRO A 666 3.74 -9.45 -22.45
N ALA A 667 3.89 -9.19 -21.14
CA ALA A 667 2.90 -9.56 -20.13
C ALA A 667 2.98 -8.62 -18.91
N ALA A 668 1.89 -8.49 -18.15
CA ALA A 668 1.86 -7.68 -16.93
C ALA A 668 2.85 -8.16 -15.82
N VAL A 669 3.23 -9.44 -15.83
CA VAL A 669 4.24 -10.00 -14.91
C VAL A 669 5.69 -9.71 -15.31
N SER A 670 5.92 -9.09 -16.47
CA SER A 670 7.27 -8.82 -16.97
C SER A 670 8.08 -7.97 -16.00
N GLY A 671 9.34 -8.32 -15.82
CA GLY A 671 10.31 -7.58 -15.00
C GLY A 671 11.23 -6.67 -15.81
N LYS A 672 12.31 -6.24 -15.15
CA LYS A 672 13.30 -5.27 -15.65
C LYS A 672 13.91 -5.58 -17.03
N ASP A 673 14.01 -6.85 -17.41
CA ASP A 673 14.68 -7.23 -18.68
C ASP A 673 13.77 -7.07 -19.90
N ALA A 674 12.46 -6.91 -19.68
CA ALA A 674 11.45 -6.83 -20.74
C ALA A 674 10.68 -5.51 -20.75
N VAL A 675 10.41 -4.92 -19.59
CA VAL A 675 9.69 -3.64 -19.49
C VAL A 675 10.58 -2.52 -20.01
N ARG A 676 10.04 -1.75 -20.96
CA ARG A 676 10.74 -0.60 -21.56
C ARG A 676 9.73 0.35 -22.19
N ARG A 677 10.23 1.48 -22.64
CA ARG A 677 9.51 2.37 -23.56
C ARG A 677 9.54 1.75 -24.97
N VAL A 678 8.40 1.24 -25.44
CA VAL A 678 8.26 0.54 -26.74
C VAL A 678 7.97 1.50 -27.89
N ALA A 679 7.45 2.69 -27.58
CA ALA A 679 7.27 3.82 -28.50
C ALA A 679 7.73 5.09 -27.80
N ASP A 680 8.44 5.97 -28.50
CA ASP A 680 8.87 7.25 -27.94
C ASP A 680 8.62 8.42 -28.89
N ASN A 681 7.80 9.38 -28.45
CA ASN A 681 7.41 10.58 -29.19
C ASN A 681 6.93 10.29 -30.62
N VAL A 682 6.23 9.18 -30.82
CA VAL A 682 5.72 8.74 -32.12
C VAL A 682 4.52 9.61 -32.51
N PRO A 683 4.43 10.10 -33.75
CA PRO A 683 3.27 10.88 -34.22
C PRO A 683 1.95 10.10 -34.09
N LEU A 684 0.93 10.75 -33.56
CA LEU A 684 -0.45 10.28 -33.55
C LEU A 684 -1.32 11.17 -34.45
N PRO A 685 -1.83 10.66 -35.58
CA PRO A 685 -2.65 11.46 -36.48
C PRO A 685 -3.99 11.82 -35.83
N LEU A 686 -4.40 13.08 -36.00
CA LEU A 686 -5.73 13.54 -35.60
C LEU A 686 -6.78 12.95 -36.54
N ALA A 687 -7.88 12.43 -35.98
CA ALA A 687 -9.02 11.95 -36.77
C ALA A 687 -9.93 13.12 -37.19
N ALA A 688 -10.00 14.16 -36.36
CA ALA A 688 -10.64 15.44 -36.63
C ALA A 688 -9.96 16.55 -35.78
N PRO A 689 -10.23 17.84 -35.99
CA PRO A 689 -9.59 18.94 -35.22
C PRO A 689 -9.73 18.83 -33.69
N GLY A 690 -10.75 18.12 -33.20
CA GLY A 690 -11.02 17.86 -31.79
C GLY A 690 -11.05 16.38 -31.42
N GLU A 691 -10.52 15.49 -32.28
CA GLU A 691 -10.64 14.04 -32.13
C GLU A 691 -9.33 13.31 -32.47
N LEU A 692 -8.96 12.35 -31.62
CA LEU A 692 -7.87 11.41 -31.84
C LEU A 692 -8.35 9.98 -31.56
N ARG A 693 -7.84 9.00 -32.33
CA ARG A 693 -8.12 7.58 -32.11
C ARG A 693 -6.82 6.85 -31.81
N HIS A 694 -6.84 6.02 -30.77
CA HIS A 694 -5.67 5.24 -30.38
C HIS A 694 -6.11 3.91 -29.77
N VAL A 695 -5.31 2.87 -29.99
CA VAL A 695 -5.48 1.57 -29.34
C VAL A 695 -4.49 1.52 -28.20
N PHE A 696 -4.98 1.49 -26.97
CA PHE A 696 -4.13 1.34 -25.79
C PHE A 696 -3.87 -0.15 -25.57
N PRO A 697 -2.64 -0.65 -25.72
CA PRO A 697 -2.37 -2.08 -25.58
C PRO A 697 -2.66 -2.59 -24.16
N ALA A 698 -2.90 -3.89 -24.01
CA ALA A 698 -3.04 -4.53 -22.70
C ALA A 698 -1.88 -4.14 -21.76
N HIS A 699 -2.16 -4.01 -20.45
CA HIS A 699 -1.17 -3.72 -19.39
C HIS A 699 -0.13 -2.65 -19.78
N SER A 700 -0.57 -1.50 -20.25
CA SER A 700 0.30 -0.44 -20.75
C SER A 700 0.11 0.89 -20.01
N ALA A 701 1.14 1.73 -20.08
CA ALA A 701 1.05 3.14 -19.74
C ALA A 701 1.43 3.98 -20.97
N THR A 702 0.55 4.89 -21.37
CA THR A 702 0.73 5.72 -22.56
C THR A 702 0.67 7.19 -22.17
N GLY A 703 1.74 7.92 -22.49
CA GLY A 703 1.79 9.37 -22.41
C GLY A 703 1.44 9.96 -23.76
N ILE A 704 0.51 10.91 -23.81
CA ILE A 704 0.11 11.63 -25.03
C ILE A 704 0.31 13.13 -24.80
N VAL A 705 0.87 13.82 -25.78
CA VAL A 705 0.85 15.29 -25.83
C VAL A 705 0.12 15.74 -27.09
N ILE A 706 -0.83 16.65 -26.93
CA ILE A 706 -1.60 17.28 -28.00
C ILE A 706 -1.20 18.76 -28.03
N GLU A 707 -0.82 19.27 -29.19
CA GLU A 707 -0.22 20.60 -29.33
C GLU A 707 -1.02 21.49 -30.30
N GLN A 708 -1.24 22.74 -29.90
CA GLN A 708 -1.65 23.81 -30.80
C GLN A 708 -0.44 24.31 -31.62
N LYS A 709 -0.69 24.87 -32.81
CA LYS A 709 0.36 25.53 -33.58
C LYS A 709 0.92 26.71 -32.77
N ARG A 710 2.24 26.90 -32.83
CA ARG A 710 2.95 27.95 -32.09
C ARG A 710 2.49 29.35 -32.42
#